data_AF-A0A411MK26-F1
#
_entry.id   AF-A0A411MK26-F1
#
_cell.length_a   1.000
_cell.length_b   1.000
_cell.length_c   1.000
_cell.angle_alpha   90.00
_cell.angle_beta   90.00
_cell.angle_gamma   90.00
#
_symmetry.space_group_name_H-M   'P 1'
#
loop_
_entity.id
_entity.type
_entity.pdbx_description
1 polymer ?
#
loop_
_entity_poly.entity_id
_entity_poly.type
_entity_poly.pdbx_seq_one_letter_code
_entity_poly.pdbx_strand_id
1 'polypeptide(L)'
;MTVETIDSEVVYVTGGPVFPIPFRFLSSTDIQAVLTKVDGSTETLTASQFTITGTGDQSGGALTSTYAASALSSPGASLTIARAMSPVQPTDLRNQGKYLAETQETALDRLTMLIQQGFSTFTRALVRLFGKDYYDAKGYRIANVADPTEAQDAATYKSVGDLISQIQGPINNSSNVLYQFPDGSPHVVQDLSASTGANGIGYEDSDVGTTLDNIRSGLGVPIRGSATSQFFGGRGFSKVLELGDSLSAGNGQPDGFYGGTMGRTSRSVMNHFDRGVGKQRGFGYATLMNPYQELVESANGWSGSIPAGFVSYPDGSGGACGTLAHMQAGDWVEFTGREVTTVNFGFDATLSAGATWRVSVDGEQAATGTAGASGRTGDINLAAGGDYIRTDSVVRFTVLSGDIYYQHGQTIRLGNTWGPLIWCAPEGSQGFSDFATAARVAAIAPHINAYPGPTLVFNALATNNMIATVGKQLTPAAFIAALDAELSTWDAALTNGENFFVQTVPPRPNLVLPLATYEEYVSVLVAYAATRPRMLLVRTDLTVLGTTDAAIYYSPDNLHMNTAGHAIWAHTICAALGIPVDAYFPVGALAIGSTYGRGQKPAVVASLWSGAAIAERLFDGSGRFTAALTKAAGSGPAAFCQVRANAAPSANRPVFGLDQAGALVPCVIGTDRNVVIQGSTAFVNAITSLNIDWRYTL
;
A
#
# COMPACT_ATOMS: atom_id res chain seq x y z
N MET A 1 20.28 0.47 -74.86
CA MET A 1 21.09 0.13 -73.68
C MET A 1 20.13 0.10 -72.53
N THR A 2 20.18 -0.93 -71.70
CA THR A 2 19.24 -1.15 -70.59
C THR A 2 19.92 -2.02 -69.55
N VAL A 3 19.67 -1.84 -68.26
CA VAL A 3 20.20 -2.76 -67.23
C VAL A 3 19.33 -4.02 -67.13
N GLU A 4 19.72 -5.07 -67.85
CA GLU A 4 18.94 -6.33 -67.97
C GLU A 4 19.27 -7.40 -66.90
N THR A 5 20.39 -7.27 -66.19
CA THR A 5 20.76 -8.21 -65.11
C THR A 5 20.30 -7.69 -63.75
N ILE A 6 19.94 -8.59 -62.83
CA ILE A 6 19.68 -8.28 -61.42
C ILE A 6 20.96 -8.29 -60.58
N ASP A 7 22.06 -8.82 -61.12
CA ASP A 7 23.31 -8.95 -60.41
C ASP A 7 23.99 -7.59 -60.24
N SER A 8 24.47 -7.34 -59.02
CA SER A 8 25.33 -6.19 -58.70
C SER A 8 26.59 -6.61 -57.95
N GLU A 9 26.80 -7.92 -57.78
CA GLU A 9 27.95 -8.52 -57.12
C GLU A 9 28.28 -9.89 -57.71
N VAL A 10 29.54 -10.30 -57.59
CA VAL A 10 30.03 -11.64 -57.96
C VAL A 10 31.12 -12.06 -56.98
N VAL A 11 31.15 -13.35 -56.63
CA VAL A 11 32.13 -13.92 -55.71
C VAL A 11 32.97 -14.98 -56.42
N TYR A 12 34.29 -14.86 -56.29
CA TYR A 12 35.27 -15.83 -56.78
C TYR A 12 35.94 -16.52 -55.59
N VAL A 13 35.94 -17.85 -55.58
CA VAL A 13 36.62 -18.68 -54.56
C VAL A 13 37.87 -19.38 -55.11
N THR A 14 38.04 -19.36 -56.43
CA THR A 14 39.24 -19.79 -57.16
C THR A 14 39.34 -18.93 -58.43
N GLY A 15 40.53 -18.73 -58.99
CA GLY A 15 40.68 -17.97 -60.23
C GLY A 15 42.11 -17.66 -60.65
N GLY A 16 42.27 -17.17 -61.88
CA GLY A 16 43.51 -16.61 -62.42
C GLY A 16 43.63 -15.09 -62.17
N PRO A 17 44.56 -14.38 -62.84
CA PRO A 17 44.75 -12.94 -62.63
C PRO A 17 43.57 -12.08 -63.12
N VAL A 18 42.62 -12.65 -63.87
CA VAL A 18 41.47 -11.94 -64.46
C VAL A 18 40.17 -12.50 -63.90
N PHE A 19 39.31 -11.61 -63.41
CA PHE A 19 38.03 -11.89 -62.78
C PHE A 19 36.91 -11.16 -63.54
N PRO A 20 36.04 -11.87 -64.28
CA PRO A 20 34.92 -11.25 -64.99
C PRO A 20 33.97 -10.47 -64.07
N ILE A 21 33.43 -9.35 -64.56
CA ILE A 21 32.39 -8.57 -63.90
C ILE A 21 31.13 -8.75 -64.76
N PRO A 22 30.16 -9.58 -64.36
CA PRO A 22 29.01 -9.96 -65.20
C PRO A 22 27.90 -8.91 -65.25
N PHE A 23 28.15 -7.72 -64.69
CA PHE A 23 27.18 -6.64 -64.59
C PHE A 23 27.78 -5.32 -65.06
N ARG A 24 26.94 -4.48 -65.65
CA ARG A 24 27.31 -3.15 -66.16
C ARG A 24 27.76 -2.21 -65.03
N PHE A 25 28.71 -1.33 -65.29
CA PHE A 25 29.12 -0.23 -64.41
C PHE A 25 29.49 1.00 -65.23
N LEU A 26 29.23 2.21 -64.69
CA LEU A 26 29.37 3.47 -65.43
C LEU A 26 30.77 4.08 -65.31
N SER A 27 31.46 3.82 -64.21
CA SER A 27 32.84 4.22 -63.96
C SER A 27 33.60 3.08 -63.29
N SER A 28 34.92 2.99 -63.52
CA SER A 28 35.77 2.06 -62.76
C SER A 28 35.77 2.36 -61.26
N THR A 29 35.48 3.60 -60.85
CA THR A 29 35.32 4.00 -59.45
C THR A 29 34.05 3.48 -58.81
N ASP A 30 33.08 3.01 -59.62
CA ASP A 30 31.82 2.41 -59.13
C ASP A 30 32.00 0.93 -58.78
N ILE A 31 33.22 0.40 -58.81
CA ILE A 31 33.53 -0.99 -58.47
C ILE A 31 34.33 -1.05 -57.18
N GLN A 32 33.86 -1.88 -56.26
CA GLN A 32 34.56 -2.23 -55.04
C GLN A 32 34.95 -3.71 -55.09
N ALA A 33 36.20 -4.00 -54.75
CA ALA A 33 36.70 -5.36 -54.63
C ALA A 33 37.12 -5.62 -53.18
N VAL A 34 36.57 -6.67 -52.56
CA VAL A 34 36.85 -7.07 -51.18
C VAL A 34 37.43 -8.47 -51.18
N LEU A 35 38.62 -8.62 -50.64
CA LEU A 35 39.28 -9.89 -50.43
C LEU A 35 38.98 -10.39 -49.01
N THR A 36 38.36 -11.56 -48.90
CA THR A 36 38.25 -12.31 -47.64
C THR A 36 39.39 -13.33 -47.59
N LYS A 37 40.24 -13.23 -46.57
CA LYS A 37 41.38 -14.13 -46.36
C LYS A 37 40.94 -15.41 -45.66
N VAL A 38 41.83 -16.40 -45.62
CA VAL A 38 41.56 -17.72 -45.00
C VAL A 38 41.22 -17.62 -43.51
N ASP A 39 41.75 -16.61 -42.82
CA ASP A 39 41.46 -16.34 -41.41
C ASP A 39 40.11 -15.61 -41.17
N GLY A 40 39.36 -15.33 -42.25
CA GLY A 40 38.08 -14.63 -42.23
C GLY A 40 38.19 -13.10 -42.17
N SER A 41 39.40 -12.53 -42.13
CA SER A 41 39.59 -11.08 -42.22
C SER A 41 39.27 -10.57 -43.63
N THR A 42 38.70 -9.37 -43.71
CA THR A 42 38.34 -8.73 -44.97
C THR A 42 39.23 -7.52 -45.26
N GLU A 43 39.61 -7.35 -46.52
CA GLU A 43 40.43 -6.24 -47.03
C GLU A 43 39.79 -5.66 -48.29
N THR A 44 39.44 -4.38 -48.27
CA THR A 44 39.03 -3.65 -49.49
C THR A 44 40.26 -3.34 -50.32
N LEU A 45 40.31 -3.83 -51.56
CA LEU A 45 41.42 -3.57 -52.46
C LEU A 45 41.42 -2.11 -52.92
N THR A 46 42.61 -1.54 -53.02
CA THR A 46 42.85 -0.18 -53.52
C THR A 46 43.10 -0.17 -55.03
N ALA A 47 42.96 0.98 -55.68
CA ALA A 47 43.13 1.13 -57.13
C ALA A 47 44.55 0.79 -57.65
N SER A 48 45.56 0.64 -56.78
CA SER A 48 46.89 0.16 -57.15
C SER A 48 46.99 -1.37 -57.20
N GLN A 49 46.04 -2.08 -56.61
CA GLN A 49 46.05 -3.54 -56.47
C GLN A 49 45.25 -4.25 -57.58
N PHE A 50 44.53 -3.52 -58.42
CA PHE A 50 43.79 -4.06 -59.56
C PHE A 50 43.58 -3.04 -60.67
N THR A 51 43.29 -3.52 -61.88
CA THR A 51 42.83 -2.70 -63.01
C THR A 51 41.46 -3.17 -63.49
N ILE A 52 40.66 -2.26 -64.06
CA ILE A 52 39.31 -2.55 -64.58
C ILE A 52 39.26 -2.22 -66.07
N THR A 53 38.63 -3.11 -66.84
CA THR A 53 38.28 -2.92 -68.25
C THR A 53 36.77 -3.12 -68.45
N GLY A 54 36.20 -2.54 -69.51
CA GLY A 54 34.78 -2.69 -69.84
C GLY A 54 33.85 -1.65 -69.21
N THR A 55 34.37 -0.46 -68.90
CA THR A 55 33.57 0.66 -68.38
C THR A 55 32.49 1.07 -69.40
N GLY A 56 31.22 1.07 -68.97
CA GLY A 56 30.08 1.41 -69.81
C GLY A 56 29.59 0.26 -70.71
N ASP A 57 30.29 -0.87 -70.75
CA ASP A 57 29.89 -2.01 -71.58
C ASP A 57 28.63 -2.70 -71.03
N GLN A 58 27.74 -3.07 -71.95
CA GLN A 58 26.43 -3.61 -71.62
C GLN A 58 26.50 -4.97 -70.91
N SER A 59 27.52 -5.77 -71.22
CA SER A 59 27.76 -7.09 -70.63
C SER A 59 28.69 -7.06 -69.41
N GLY A 60 29.03 -5.86 -68.92
CA GLY A 60 30.03 -5.68 -67.87
C GLY A 60 31.46 -5.74 -68.40
N GLY A 61 32.40 -6.11 -67.53
CA GLY A 61 33.82 -5.93 -67.77
C GLY A 61 34.67 -6.99 -67.08
N ALA A 62 35.90 -6.63 -66.69
CA ALA A 62 36.78 -7.51 -65.93
C ALA A 62 37.68 -6.74 -64.97
N LEU A 63 37.96 -7.35 -63.82
CA LEU A 63 38.97 -6.91 -62.87
C LEU A 63 40.22 -7.78 -63.01
N THR A 64 41.39 -7.17 -63.20
CA THR A 64 42.67 -7.89 -63.25
C THR A 64 43.48 -7.60 -61.99
N SER A 65 43.83 -8.63 -61.21
CA SER A 65 44.62 -8.51 -59.98
C SER A 65 45.46 -9.77 -59.73
N THR A 66 46.78 -9.63 -59.83
CA THR A 66 47.72 -10.68 -59.40
C THR A 66 47.75 -10.85 -57.88
N TYR A 67 47.47 -9.78 -57.14
CA TYR A 67 47.36 -9.81 -55.67
C TYR A 67 46.18 -10.69 -55.22
N ALA A 68 44.98 -10.45 -55.76
CA ALA A 68 43.83 -11.28 -55.44
C ALA A 68 44.04 -12.73 -55.90
N ALA A 69 44.57 -12.95 -57.11
CA ALA A 69 44.86 -14.30 -57.60
C ALA A 69 45.83 -15.07 -56.69
N SER A 70 46.86 -14.41 -56.16
CA SER A 70 47.77 -15.01 -55.19
C SER A 70 47.04 -15.41 -53.89
N ALA A 71 46.14 -14.58 -53.39
CA ALA A 71 45.38 -14.90 -52.18
C ALA A 71 44.40 -16.07 -52.38
N LEU A 72 43.72 -16.12 -53.53
CA LEU A 72 42.78 -17.19 -53.89
C LEU A 72 43.45 -18.54 -54.20
N SER A 73 44.80 -18.58 -54.30
CA SER A 73 45.53 -19.85 -54.42
C SER A 73 45.48 -20.70 -53.14
N SER A 74 45.14 -20.08 -52.00
CA SER A 74 44.94 -20.76 -50.73
C SER A 74 43.45 -21.12 -50.54
N PRO A 75 43.10 -22.41 -50.33
CA PRO A 75 41.73 -22.80 -50.06
C PRO A 75 41.14 -22.04 -48.87
N GLY A 76 39.96 -21.45 -49.06
CA GLY A 76 39.25 -20.69 -48.01
C GLY A 76 39.29 -19.17 -48.17
N ALA A 77 40.05 -18.63 -49.12
CA ALA A 77 39.98 -17.21 -49.49
C ALA A 77 38.92 -16.96 -50.59
N SER A 78 38.36 -15.75 -50.65
CA SER A 78 37.43 -15.33 -51.70
C SER A 78 37.58 -13.87 -52.09
N LEU A 79 37.34 -13.54 -53.36
CA LEU A 79 37.24 -12.17 -53.86
C LEU A 79 35.79 -11.86 -54.19
N THR A 80 35.22 -10.87 -53.52
CA THR A 80 33.90 -10.31 -53.84
C THR A 80 34.09 -9.02 -54.63
N ILE A 81 33.48 -8.94 -55.80
CA ILE A 81 33.46 -7.72 -56.63
C ILE A 81 32.02 -7.24 -56.67
N ALA A 82 31.79 -6.00 -56.28
CA ALA A 82 30.45 -5.41 -56.21
C ALA A 82 30.41 -4.01 -56.82
N ARG A 83 29.22 -3.63 -57.29
CA ARG A 83 28.91 -2.26 -57.68
C ARG A 83 28.69 -1.41 -56.42
N ALA A 84 29.44 -0.32 -56.30
CA ALA A 84 29.43 0.62 -55.18
C ALA A 84 29.36 2.06 -55.69
N MET A 85 28.18 2.48 -56.14
CA MET A 85 27.91 3.80 -56.69
C MET A 85 27.44 4.79 -55.61
N SER A 86 27.86 6.05 -55.73
CA SER A 86 27.29 7.15 -54.94
C SER A 86 25.82 7.39 -55.30
N PRO A 87 24.90 7.49 -54.32
CA PRO A 87 23.46 7.67 -54.54
C PRO A 87 23.11 9.11 -54.92
N VAL A 88 23.60 9.56 -56.08
CA VAL A 88 23.37 10.91 -56.65
C VAL A 88 22.83 10.82 -58.06
N GLN A 89 22.05 11.83 -58.47
CA GLN A 89 21.59 12.02 -59.86
C GLN A 89 22.41 13.14 -60.51
N PRO A 90 23.47 12.84 -61.28
CA PRO A 90 24.31 13.87 -61.89
C PRO A 90 23.66 14.51 -63.12
N THR A 91 22.65 13.85 -63.71
CA THR A 91 21.95 14.34 -64.90
C THR A 91 20.93 15.42 -64.52
N ASP A 92 21.18 16.64 -64.98
CA ASP A 92 20.29 17.81 -64.85
C ASP A 92 19.62 18.13 -66.20
N LEU A 93 18.28 18.15 -66.21
CA LEU A 93 17.49 18.43 -67.40
C LEU A 93 17.18 19.92 -67.52
N ARG A 94 17.84 20.59 -68.45
CA ARG A 94 17.68 22.03 -68.67
C ARG A 94 16.39 22.33 -69.45
N ASN A 95 15.68 23.36 -69.02
CA ASN A 95 14.52 23.88 -69.76
C ASN A 95 14.96 24.39 -71.14
N GLN A 96 14.23 24.02 -72.20
CA GLN A 96 14.54 24.32 -73.62
C GLN A 96 15.88 23.76 -74.14
N GLY A 97 16.51 22.82 -73.44
CA GLY A 97 17.67 22.07 -73.94
C GLY A 97 17.30 20.96 -74.94
N LYS A 98 18.27 20.47 -75.71
CA LYS A 98 18.07 19.28 -76.55
C LYS A 98 17.81 18.06 -75.68
N TYR A 99 16.70 17.37 -75.92
CA TYR A 99 16.34 16.13 -75.21
C TYR A 99 16.96 14.93 -75.93
N LEU A 100 18.10 14.46 -75.43
CA LEU A 100 18.80 13.29 -75.98
C LEU A 100 18.33 12.03 -75.26
N ALA A 101 17.78 11.07 -76.00
CA ALA A 101 17.32 9.79 -75.44
C ALA A 101 18.43 9.06 -74.66
N GLU A 102 19.67 9.11 -75.16
CA GLU A 102 20.85 8.51 -74.50
C GLU A 102 21.12 9.09 -73.11
N THR A 103 20.92 10.40 -72.92
CA THR A 103 21.11 11.07 -71.61
C THR A 103 20.05 10.64 -70.61
N GLN A 104 18.81 10.42 -71.07
CA GLN A 104 17.73 9.90 -70.23
C GLN A 104 17.98 8.45 -69.86
N GLU A 105 18.35 7.62 -70.84
CA GLU A 105 18.64 6.21 -70.64
C GLU A 105 19.77 6.04 -69.63
N THR A 106 20.87 6.78 -69.76
CA THR A 106 21.98 6.74 -68.79
C THR A 106 21.53 7.13 -67.37
N ALA A 107 20.60 8.08 -67.23
CA ALA A 107 20.06 8.47 -65.94
C ALA A 107 19.15 7.39 -65.33
N LEU A 108 18.29 6.76 -66.14
CA LEU A 108 17.41 5.66 -65.74
C LEU A 108 18.22 4.38 -65.42
N ASP A 109 19.24 4.08 -66.22
CA ASP A 109 20.21 3.01 -65.98
C ASP A 109 20.90 3.21 -64.63
N ARG A 110 21.42 4.42 -64.36
CA ARG A 110 22.04 4.75 -63.07
C ARG A 110 21.07 4.51 -61.90
N LEU A 111 19.83 4.97 -62.02
CA LEU A 111 18.82 4.78 -60.98
C LEU A 111 18.51 3.30 -60.75
N THR A 112 18.37 2.53 -61.83
CA THR A 112 18.15 1.08 -61.78
C THR A 112 19.32 0.37 -61.11
N MET A 113 20.56 0.77 -61.43
CA MET A 113 21.75 0.22 -60.79
C MET A 113 21.83 0.52 -59.28
N LEU A 114 21.44 1.72 -58.85
CA LEU A 114 21.35 2.08 -57.44
C LEU A 114 20.27 1.26 -56.70
N ILE A 115 19.13 1.00 -57.36
CA ILE A 115 18.08 0.13 -56.82
C ILE A 115 18.60 -1.31 -56.63
N GLN A 116 19.30 -1.86 -57.61
CA GLN A 116 19.91 -3.20 -57.50
C GLN A 116 20.92 -3.29 -56.36
N GLN A 117 21.79 -2.29 -56.22
CA GLN A 117 22.74 -2.18 -55.10
C GLN A 117 22.02 -2.10 -53.74
N GLY A 118 20.91 -1.35 -53.68
CA GLY A 118 20.05 -1.28 -52.49
C GLY A 118 19.47 -2.65 -52.12
N PHE A 119 18.89 -3.35 -53.08
CA PHE A 119 18.36 -4.71 -52.86
C PHE A 119 19.44 -5.70 -52.42
N SER A 120 20.61 -5.70 -53.07
CA SER A 120 21.77 -6.50 -52.63
C SER A 120 22.09 -6.24 -51.15
N THR A 121 22.09 -4.98 -50.72
CA THR A 121 22.32 -4.63 -49.30
C THR A 121 21.22 -5.13 -48.38
N PHE A 122 19.94 -4.99 -48.74
CA PHE A 122 18.84 -5.47 -47.93
C PHE A 122 18.81 -6.99 -47.76
N THR A 123 19.32 -7.76 -48.73
CA THR A 123 19.40 -9.23 -48.58
C THR A 123 20.37 -9.68 -47.48
N ARG A 124 21.27 -8.81 -47.03
CA ARG A 124 22.23 -9.04 -45.94
C ARG A 124 21.73 -8.56 -44.57
N ALA A 125 20.64 -7.81 -44.52
CA ALA A 125 20.07 -7.34 -43.27
C ALA A 125 19.25 -8.45 -42.58
N LEU A 126 19.08 -8.35 -41.25
CA LEU A 126 18.08 -9.15 -40.55
C LEU A 126 16.69 -8.64 -40.96
N VAL A 127 15.96 -9.47 -41.70
CA VAL A 127 14.62 -9.14 -42.19
C VAL A 127 13.59 -10.11 -41.63
N ARG A 128 12.41 -9.57 -41.35
CA ARG A 128 11.23 -10.36 -41.01
C ARG A 128 10.57 -10.82 -42.31
N LEU A 129 10.53 -12.13 -42.54
CA LEU A 129 9.92 -12.71 -43.73
C LEU A 129 8.38 -12.58 -43.68
N PHE A 130 7.75 -12.50 -44.85
CA PHE A 130 6.30 -12.40 -44.96
C PHE A 130 5.60 -13.58 -44.26
N GLY A 131 4.63 -13.29 -43.40
CA GLY A 131 3.90 -14.31 -42.64
C GLY A 131 4.66 -14.95 -41.47
N LYS A 132 5.87 -14.47 -41.14
CA LYS A 132 6.63 -14.90 -39.96
C LYS A 132 6.54 -13.87 -38.85
N ASP A 133 6.73 -14.30 -37.61
CA ASP A 133 6.79 -13.49 -36.39
C ASP A 133 8.22 -13.33 -35.85
N TYR A 134 9.22 -13.87 -36.56
CA TYR A 134 10.64 -13.78 -36.23
C TYR A 134 11.48 -13.17 -37.36
N TYR A 135 12.66 -12.64 -37.00
CA TYR A 135 13.70 -12.24 -37.94
C TYR A 135 14.56 -13.47 -38.30
N ASP A 136 14.80 -13.70 -39.59
CA ASP A 136 15.56 -14.86 -40.06
C ASP A 136 17.02 -14.50 -40.31
N ALA A 137 17.92 -15.08 -39.51
CA ALA A 137 19.37 -14.94 -39.67
C ALA A 137 19.97 -15.91 -40.69
N LYS A 138 19.18 -16.82 -41.28
CA LYS A 138 19.58 -17.82 -42.28
C LYS A 138 20.79 -18.69 -41.86
N GLY A 139 20.97 -18.88 -40.55
CA GLY A 139 22.10 -19.61 -39.98
C GLY A 139 23.42 -18.82 -39.91
N TYR A 140 23.44 -17.55 -40.29
CA TYR A 140 24.61 -16.69 -40.12
C TYR A 140 24.78 -16.24 -38.67
N ARG A 141 26.04 -16.05 -38.25
CA ARG A 141 26.38 -15.52 -36.94
C ARG A 141 25.93 -14.06 -36.82
N ILE A 142 25.18 -13.77 -35.76
CA ILE A 142 24.93 -12.39 -35.30
C ILE A 142 26.03 -12.06 -34.28
N ALA A 143 26.80 -11.00 -34.53
CA ALA A 143 27.93 -10.59 -33.70
C ALA A 143 27.76 -9.16 -33.21
N ASN A 144 28.49 -8.80 -32.15
CA ASN A 144 28.46 -7.46 -31.54
C ASN A 144 27.06 -7.06 -31.01
N VAL A 145 26.28 -8.05 -30.54
CA VAL A 145 25.06 -7.81 -29.77
C VAL A 145 25.46 -7.35 -28.37
N ALA A 146 24.80 -6.32 -27.84
CA ALA A 146 25.02 -5.86 -26.48
C ALA A 146 24.58 -6.92 -25.44
N ASP A 147 25.08 -6.82 -24.21
CA ASP A 147 24.60 -7.68 -23.13
C ASP A 147 23.11 -7.41 -22.85
N PRO A 148 22.31 -8.46 -22.56
CA PRO A 148 20.86 -8.32 -22.35
C PRO A 148 20.56 -7.51 -21.07
N THR A 149 19.58 -6.62 -21.15
CA THR A 149 19.10 -5.76 -20.05
C THR A 149 17.65 -6.03 -19.64
N GLU A 150 16.82 -6.43 -20.60
CA GLU A 150 15.41 -6.77 -20.42
C GLU A 150 15.16 -8.26 -20.71
N ALA A 151 14.03 -8.80 -20.23
CA ALA A 151 13.72 -10.23 -20.30
C ALA A 151 13.58 -10.80 -21.73
N GLN A 152 13.35 -9.94 -22.73
CA GLN A 152 13.17 -10.33 -24.14
C GLN A 152 14.42 -10.07 -25.00
N ASP A 153 15.52 -9.62 -24.41
CA ASP A 153 16.77 -9.36 -25.14
C ASP A 153 17.45 -10.67 -25.59
N ALA A 154 18.23 -10.59 -26.67
CA ALA A 154 19.01 -11.72 -27.16
C ALA A 154 20.19 -12.01 -26.22
N ALA A 155 20.26 -13.25 -25.69
CA ALA A 155 21.37 -13.67 -24.84
C ALA A 155 22.65 -13.95 -25.66
N THR A 156 23.81 -13.51 -25.16
CA THR A 156 25.12 -13.81 -25.76
C THR A 156 25.69 -15.09 -25.15
N TYR A 157 26.60 -15.78 -25.85
CA TYR A 157 27.30 -16.94 -25.29
C TYR A 157 28.02 -16.59 -23.96
N LYS A 158 28.54 -15.35 -23.87
CA LYS A 158 29.17 -14.83 -22.66
C LYS A 158 28.16 -14.69 -21.51
N SER A 159 26.99 -14.07 -21.73
CA SER A 159 26.01 -13.86 -20.66
C SER A 159 25.48 -15.18 -20.10
N VAL A 160 25.30 -16.19 -20.96
CA VAL A 160 24.94 -17.55 -20.53
C VAL A 160 26.09 -18.23 -19.78
N GLY A 161 27.34 -18.07 -20.25
CA GLY A 161 28.53 -18.59 -19.58
C GLY A 161 28.76 -17.98 -18.19
N ASP A 162 28.50 -16.68 -18.03
CA ASP A 162 28.59 -15.98 -16.74
C ASP A 162 27.52 -16.50 -15.76
N LEU A 163 26.29 -16.75 -16.24
CA LEU A 163 25.23 -17.39 -15.44
C LEU A 163 25.63 -18.81 -15.01
N ILE A 164 26.15 -19.63 -15.93
CA ILE A 164 26.59 -21.00 -15.63
C ILE A 164 27.79 -21.00 -14.66
N SER A 165 28.69 -20.02 -14.77
CA SER A 165 29.86 -19.91 -13.88
C SER A 165 29.47 -19.60 -12.44
N GLN A 166 28.31 -19.00 -12.19
CA GLN A 166 27.74 -18.85 -10.84
C GLN A 166 27.31 -20.19 -10.22
N ILE A 167 27.22 -21.26 -11.01
CA ILE A 167 26.72 -22.59 -10.62
C ILE A 167 27.87 -23.61 -10.45
N GLN A 168 29.13 -23.23 -10.70
CA GLN A 168 30.28 -24.13 -10.55
C GLN A 168 30.99 -24.00 -9.19
N GLY A 169 30.65 -24.87 -8.24
CA GLY A 169 31.40 -25.09 -7.01
C GLY A 169 31.45 -26.58 -6.63
N PRO A 170 32.09 -26.95 -5.49
CA PRO A 170 32.26 -28.34 -5.07
C PRO A 170 30.93 -29.11 -5.04
N ILE A 171 30.94 -30.34 -5.59
CA ILE A 171 29.78 -31.22 -5.84
C ILE A 171 28.94 -31.53 -4.57
N ASN A 172 29.42 -31.16 -3.38
CA ASN A 172 28.80 -31.45 -2.09
C ASN A 172 28.32 -30.21 -1.31
N ASN A 173 28.24 -29.03 -1.92
CA ASN A 173 27.62 -27.85 -1.30
C ASN A 173 26.18 -27.67 -1.81
N SER A 174 25.23 -27.50 -0.89
CA SER A 174 23.81 -27.20 -1.16
C SER A 174 23.61 -25.97 -2.05
N SER A 175 24.57 -25.06 -2.12
CA SER A 175 24.57 -23.92 -3.07
C SER A 175 24.80 -24.32 -4.53
N ASN A 176 25.27 -25.55 -4.82
CA ASN A 176 25.60 -26.00 -6.19
C ASN A 176 24.64 -27.06 -6.72
N VAL A 177 23.55 -27.34 -6.00
CA VAL A 177 22.53 -28.29 -6.43
C VAL A 177 21.31 -27.51 -6.88
N LEU A 178 21.03 -27.53 -8.19
CA LEU A 178 19.81 -26.95 -8.75
C LEU A 178 18.59 -27.67 -8.16
N TYR A 179 17.63 -26.88 -7.71
CA TYR A 179 16.38 -27.32 -7.14
C TYR A 179 15.25 -26.49 -7.76
N GLN A 180 14.20 -27.14 -8.26
CA GLN A 180 13.05 -26.44 -8.84
C GLN A 180 11.97 -26.33 -7.78
N PHE A 181 11.52 -25.11 -7.49
CA PHE A 181 10.41 -24.89 -6.56
C PHE A 181 9.08 -25.36 -7.18
N PRO A 182 8.02 -25.55 -6.37
CA PRO A 182 6.71 -25.98 -6.87
C PRO A 182 6.09 -25.04 -7.91
N ASP A 183 6.48 -23.77 -7.91
CA ASP A 183 6.07 -22.76 -8.90
C ASP A 183 6.84 -22.86 -10.24
N GLY A 184 7.77 -23.81 -10.34
CA GLY A 184 8.61 -24.04 -11.52
C GLY A 184 9.85 -23.15 -11.59
N SER A 185 10.07 -22.25 -10.64
CA SER A 185 11.24 -21.37 -10.62
C SER A 185 12.53 -22.14 -10.23
N PRO A 186 13.68 -21.80 -10.86
CA PRO A 186 14.95 -22.43 -10.55
C PRO A 186 15.61 -21.81 -9.31
N HIS A 187 15.99 -22.66 -8.38
CA HIS A 187 16.62 -22.34 -7.10
C HIS A 187 17.82 -23.24 -6.81
N VAL A 188 18.49 -23.04 -5.68
CA VAL A 188 19.48 -24.00 -5.16
C VAL A 188 18.98 -24.64 -3.88
N VAL A 189 19.45 -25.86 -3.57
CA VAL A 189 19.06 -26.58 -2.34
C VAL A 189 19.35 -25.74 -1.08
N GLN A 190 20.33 -24.84 -1.12
CA GLN A 190 20.62 -23.91 -0.02
C GLN A 190 19.42 -23.01 0.34
N ASP A 191 18.58 -22.66 -0.63
CA ASP A 191 17.43 -21.76 -0.44
C ASP A 191 16.35 -22.37 0.47
N LEU A 192 16.29 -23.71 0.57
CA LEU A 192 15.39 -24.42 1.48
C LEU A 192 15.74 -24.17 2.97
N SER A 193 16.94 -23.69 3.27
CA SER A 193 17.34 -23.32 4.63
C SER A 193 16.93 -21.89 5.04
N ALA A 194 16.42 -21.09 4.09
CA ALA A 194 15.95 -19.73 4.36
C ALA A 194 14.64 -19.72 5.18
N SER A 195 14.27 -18.56 5.71
CA SER A 195 13.01 -18.39 6.48
C SER A 195 11.74 -18.71 5.69
N THR A 196 11.83 -18.72 4.35
CA THR A 196 10.75 -19.04 3.41
C THR A 196 10.93 -20.42 2.76
N GLY A 197 11.89 -21.23 3.20
CA GLY A 197 12.23 -22.52 2.57
C GLY A 197 11.06 -23.52 2.49
N ALA A 198 10.06 -23.39 3.36
CA ALA A 198 8.84 -24.19 3.31
C ALA A 198 8.04 -23.98 2.01
N ASN A 199 8.12 -22.80 1.39
CA ASN A 199 7.46 -22.51 0.11
C ASN A 199 8.13 -23.25 -1.05
N GLY A 200 9.38 -23.67 -0.87
CA GLY A 200 10.12 -24.48 -1.84
C GLY A 200 9.78 -25.97 -1.76
N ILE A 201 8.96 -26.42 -0.81
CA ILE A 201 8.60 -27.84 -0.65
C ILE A 201 7.15 -28.04 -1.07
N GLY A 202 6.92 -28.82 -2.12
CA GLY A 202 5.56 -29.12 -2.61
C GLY A 202 4.75 -29.96 -1.62
N TYR A 203 3.44 -29.71 -1.57
CA TYR A 203 2.47 -30.49 -0.82
C TYR A 203 1.14 -30.53 -1.59
N GLU A 204 0.76 -31.72 -2.07
CA GLU A 204 -0.44 -31.92 -2.89
C GLU A 204 -0.49 -30.93 -4.08
N ASP A 205 -1.57 -30.15 -4.19
CA ASP A 205 -1.77 -29.14 -5.24
C ASP A 205 -1.14 -27.76 -4.90
N SER A 206 -0.28 -27.69 -3.86
CA SER A 206 0.32 -26.45 -3.36
C SER A 206 1.72 -26.70 -2.75
N ASP A 207 2.12 -25.88 -1.77
CA ASP A 207 3.37 -25.98 -1.03
C ASP A 207 3.13 -26.07 0.50
N VAL A 208 4.16 -26.53 1.22
CA VAL A 208 4.11 -26.70 2.68
C VAL A 208 3.91 -25.36 3.39
N GLY A 209 4.45 -24.25 2.87
CA GLY A 209 4.27 -22.91 3.41
C GLY A 209 2.80 -22.47 3.39
N THR A 210 2.17 -22.55 2.23
CA THR A 210 0.74 -22.26 2.01
C THR A 210 -0.15 -23.14 2.91
N THR A 211 0.18 -24.43 3.05
CA THR A 211 -0.55 -25.36 3.92
C THR A 211 -0.43 -24.97 5.40
N LEU A 212 0.77 -24.61 5.86
CA LEU A 212 1.00 -24.13 7.22
C LEU A 212 0.26 -22.83 7.52
N ASP A 213 0.19 -21.92 6.54
CA ASP A 213 -0.54 -20.67 6.67
C ASP A 213 -2.06 -20.90 6.73
N ASN A 214 -2.59 -21.85 5.97
CA ASN A 214 -3.99 -22.28 6.07
C ASN A 214 -4.31 -22.88 7.45
N ILE A 215 -3.41 -23.70 8.01
CA ILE A 215 -3.57 -24.26 9.36
C ILE A 215 -3.52 -23.14 10.42
N ARG A 216 -2.58 -22.18 10.30
CA ARG A 216 -2.49 -21.03 11.22
C ARG A 216 -3.74 -20.14 11.15
N SER A 217 -4.26 -19.91 9.95
CA SER A 217 -5.53 -19.23 9.71
C SER A 217 -6.70 -19.93 10.43
N GLY A 218 -6.80 -21.26 10.27
CA GLY A 218 -7.83 -22.06 10.93
C GLY A 218 -7.72 -22.10 12.47
N LEU A 219 -6.51 -21.98 13.01
CA LEU A 219 -6.24 -21.97 14.45
C LEU A 219 -6.27 -20.55 15.07
N GLY A 220 -6.50 -19.49 14.28
CA GLY A 220 -6.48 -18.11 14.75
C GLY A 220 -5.10 -17.64 15.23
N VAL A 221 -4.03 -18.33 14.82
CA VAL A 221 -2.65 -17.95 15.13
C VAL A 221 -2.20 -16.92 14.08
N PRO A 222 -1.66 -15.75 14.46
CA PRO A 222 -1.27 -14.72 13.51
C PRO A 222 -0.30 -15.23 12.44
N ILE A 223 -0.69 -15.10 11.16
CA ILE A 223 0.17 -15.36 10.01
C ILE A 223 1.14 -14.19 9.89
N ARG A 224 2.45 -14.46 9.90
CA ARG A 224 3.44 -13.43 9.55
C ARG A 224 3.46 -13.24 8.03
N GLY A 225 3.20 -12.03 7.56
CA GLY A 225 3.53 -11.61 6.19
C GLY A 225 2.38 -11.52 5.18
N SER A 226 1.14 -11.81 5.57
CA SER A 226 -0.04 -11.46 4.76
C SER A 226 -0.57 -10.08 5.17
N ALA A 227 -0.77 -9.18 4.20
CA ALA A 227 -1.35 -7.84 4.40
C ALA A 227 -2.85 -7.85 4.74
N THR A 228 -3.41 -9.00 5.10
CA THR A 228 -4.80 -9.10 5.54
C THR A 228 -4.86 -9.05 7.06
N SER A 229 -5.12 -7.84 7.54
CA SER A 229 -5.42 -7.57 8.94
C SER A 229 -6.62 -8.41 9.41
N GLN A 230 -6.54 -8.98 10.62
CA GLN A 230 -7.44 -10.03 11.15
C GLN A 230 -8.89 -9.59 11.44
N PHE A 231 -9.31 -8.42 10.97
CA PHE A 231 -10.58 -7.82 11.31
C PHE A 231 -11.70 -8.42 10.45
N PHE A 232 -12.91 -8.49 10.99
CA PHE A 232 -14.11 -8.86 10.22
C PHE A 232 -14.00 -10.13 9.36
N GLY A 233 -13.76 -11.29 10.00
CA GLY A 233 -13.74 -12.57 9.28
C GLY A 233 -12.54 -12.74 8.32
N GLY A 234 -11.42 -12.06 8.61
CA GLY A 234 -10.21 -12.10 7.78
C GLY A 234 -10.14 -11.01 6.70
N ARG A 235 -11.03 -10.01 6.75
CA ARG A 235 -11.03 -8.85 5.84
C ARG A 235 -10.34 -7.66 6.50
N GLY A 236 -9.12 -7.40 6.08
CA GLY A 236 -8.36 -6.27 6.59
C GLY A 236 -8.87 -4.90 6.16
N PHE A 237 -8.68 -3.86 7.00
CA PHE A 237 -8.89 -2.45 6.63
C PHE A 237 -7.57 -1.73 6.40
N SER A 238 -7.55 -0.86 5.38
CA SER A 238 -6.40 -0.03 5.00
C SER A 238 -6.53 1.41 5.49
N LYS A 239 -7.75 1.81 5.86
CA LYS A 239 -8.11 3.16 6.28
C LYS A 239 -9.05 3.11 7.49
N VAL A 240 -8.89 4.06 8.41
CA VAL A 240 -9.80 4.28 9.53
C VAL A 240 -10.21 5.75 9.53
N LEU A 241 -11.51 6.01 9.58
CA LEU A 241 -12.08 7.34 9.84
C LEU A 241 -12.76 7.30 11.19
N GLU A 242 -12.29 8.11 12.12
CA GLU A 242 -12.89 8.29 13.44
C GLU A 242 -13.69 9.59 13.46
N LEU A 243 -15.01 9.50 13.60
CA LEU A 243 -15.94 10.62 13.75
C LEU A 243 -16.31 10.78 15.22
N GLY A 244 -16.27 12.01 15.73
CA GLY A 244 -16.30 12.20 17.17
C GLY A 244 -16.81 13.54 17.67
N ASP A 245 -17.47 13.52 18.83
CA ASP A 245 -17.85 14.71 19.59
C ASP A 245 -16.84 15.04 20.70
N SER A 246 -17.16 15.98 21.59
CA SER A 246 -16.30 16.37 22.72
C SER A 246 -15.93 15.22 23.67
N LEU A 247 -16.78 14.21 23.83
CA LEU A 247 -16.48 13.05 24.68
C LEU A 247 -15.43 12.14 24.06
N SER A 248 -15.36 12.09 22.73
CA SER A 248 -14.37 11.29 22.02
C SER A 248 -13.06 12.06 21.78
N ALA A 249 -13.17 13.40 21.69
CA ALA A 249 -12.10 14.38 21.52
C ALA A 249 -11.15 14.54 22.72
N GLY A 250 -11.48 13.95 23.87
CA GLY A 250 -10.67 14.05 25.09
C GLY A 250 -11.00 15.24 26.00
N ASN A 251 -12.15 15.91 25.82
CA ASN A 251 -12.59 16.91 26.80
C ASN A 251 -12.77 16.26 28.17
N GLY A 252 -12.27 16.91 29.23
CA GLY A 252 -12.23 16.34 30.58
C GLY A 252 -10.95 15.54 30.89
N GLN A 253 -10.05 15.40 29.90
CA GLN A 253 -8.76 14.73 30.05
C GLN A 253 -7.57 15.71 29.99
N PRO A 254 -6.56 15.61 30.90
CA PRO A 254 -5.45 16.58 30.98
C PRO A 254 -4.47 16.62 29.78
N ASP A 255 -4.36 15.54 29.02
CA ASP A 255 -3.46 15.38 27.87
C ASP A 255 -4.19 15.56 26.51
N GLY A 256 -5.38 16.16 26.52
CA GLY A 256 -6.20 16.45 25.35
C GLY A 256 -6.63 15.22 24.53
N PHE A 257 -6.64 15.37 23.20
CA PHE A 257 -7.06 14.33 22.25
C PHE A 257 -6.35 12.99 22.47
N TYR A 258 -5.05 13.05 22.72
CA TYR A 258 -4.20 11.88 22.80
C TYR A 258 -4.45 11.05 24.04
N GLY A 259 -4.78 11.68 25.17
CA GLY A 259 -5.25 10.96 26.36
C GLY A 259 -6.74 10.64 26.34
N GLY A 260 -7.49 11.18 25.37
CA GLY A 260 -8.90 10.88 25.11
C GLY A 260 -9.16 9.53 24.45
N THR A 261 -10.44 9.22 24.23
CA THR A 261 -10.88 7.90 23.72
C THR A 261 -10.37 7.61 22.32
N MET A 262 -10.51 8.58 21.40
CA MET A 262 -10.04 8.44 20.02
C MET A 262 -8.54 8.24 19.98
N GLY A 263 -7.76 9.15 20.58
CA GLY A 263 -6.30 9.04 20.63
C GLY A 263 -5.80 7.70 21.20
N ARG A 264 -6.46 7.16 22.23
CA ARG A 264 -6.16 5.82 22.78
C ARG A 264 -6.47 4.70 21.80
N THR A 265 -7.62 4.79 21.12
CA THR A 265 -8.09 3.79 20.16
C THR A 265 -7.20 3.79 18.92
N SER A 266 -6.97 4.95 18.29
CA SER A 266 -6.10 5.09 17.11
C SER A 266 -4.71 4.55 17.38
N ARG A 267 -4.13 4.86 18.54
CA ARG A 267 -2.80 4.36 18.92
C ARG A 267 -2.78 2.85 19.11
N SER A 268 -3.82 2.28 19.74
CA SER A 268 -3.91 0.82 19.93
C SER A 268 -4.06 0.09 18.60
N VAL A 269 -4.88 0.62 17.68
CA VAL A 269 -5.01 0.13 16.30
C VAL A 269 -3.64 0.14 15.61
N MET A 270 -2.93 1.26 15.61
CA MET A 270 -1.61 1.37 14.98
C MET A 270 -0.58 0.41 15.56
N ASN A 271 -0.49 0.30 16.88
CA ASN A 271 0.51 -0.55 17.54
C ASN A 271 0.21 -2.04 17.38
N HIS A 272 -1.05 -2.44 17.25
CA HIS A 272 -1.41 -3.80 16.92
C HIS A 272 -0.80 -4.24 15.57
N PHE A 273 -0.86 -3.38 14.57
CA PHE A 273 -0.36 -3.68 13.23
C PHE A 273 1.16 -3.64 13.10
N ASP A 274 1.86 -2.93 13.99
CA ASP A 274 3.29 -2.69 13.83
C ASP A 274 4.21 -3.60 14.66
N ARG A 275 3.74 -4.82 14.97
CA ARG A 275 4.48 -5.93 15.65
C ARG A 275 4.46 -5.96 17.17
N GLY A 276 3.27 -6.01 17.76
CA GLY A 276 3.10 -6.49 19.14
C GLY A 276 3.60 -5.52 20.22
N VAL A 277 3.07 -5.69 21.42
CA VAL A 277 3.19 -4.78 22.55
C VAL A 277 4.65 -4.50 22.90
N GLY A 278 5.11 -3.23 22.83
CA GLY A 278 6.39 -2.79 23.40
C GLY A 278 7.45 -2.22 22.44
N LYS A 279 7.22 -2.17 21.12
CA LYS A 279 8.02 -1.36 20.18
C LYS A 279 7.19 -0.16 19.73
N GLN A 280 7.46 1.00 20.34
CA GLN A 280 6.59 2.18 20.27
C GLN A 280 6.39 2.69 18.84
N ARG A 281 5.16 2.69 18.33
CA ARG A 281 4.66 3.87 17.61
C ARG A 281 3.89 4.72 18.62
N GLY A 282 4.58 5.74 19.12
CA GLY A 282 3.94 6.81 19.88
C GLY A 282 3.02 7.62 18.96
N PHE A 283 2.21 8.47 19.58
CA PHE A 283 1.34 9.43 18.90
C PHE A 283 2.04 10.14 17.73
N GLY A 284 1.38 10.18 16.58
CA GLY A 284 1.92 10.95 15.46
C GLY A 284 1.60 10.55 14.04
N TYR A 285 1.23 9.30 13.83
CA TYR A 285 0.86 8.81 12.51
C TYR A 285 -0.64 8.92 12.25
N ALA A 286 -1.44 9.15 13.29
CA ALA A 286 -2.86 9.47 13.15
C ALA A 286 -2.98 10.93 12.71
N THR A 287 -3.75 11.17 11.67
CA THR A 287 -4.04 12.50 11.17
C THR A 287 -5.16 13.09 12.01
N LEU A 288 -4.87 14.16 12.75
CA LEU A 288 -5.89 14.91 13.49
C LEU A 288 -6.42 16.03 12.61
N MET A 289 -7.70 15.97 12.26
CA MET A 289 -8.35 16.92 11.34
C MET A 289 -8.85 18.20 12.02
N ASN A 290 -8.30 18.52 13.20
CA ASN A 290 -8.63 19.68 14.01
C ASN A 290 -7.33 20.43 14.38
N PRO A 291 -6.96 21.49 13.63
CA PRO A 291 -5.66 22.12 13.77
C PRO A 291 -5.50 22.85 15.10
N TYR A 292 -6.61 23.33 15.70
CA TYR A 292 -6.57 23.92 17.05
C TYR A 292 -6.14 22.89 18.09
N GLN A 293 -6.75 21.70 18.06
CA GLN A 293 -6.37 20.63 18.97
C GLN A 293 -4.97 20.09 18.72
N GLU A 294 -4.55 20.02 17.45
CA GLU A 294 -3.21 19.56 17.05
C GLU A 294 -2.11 20.49 17.56
N LEU A 295 -2.27 21.79 17.38
CA LEU A 295 -1.22 22.79 17.61
C LEU A 295 -1.26 23.44 19.00
N VAL A 296 -2.43 23.47 19.66
CA VAL A 296 -2.61 24.20 20.93
C VAL A 296 -2.92 23.27 22.09
N GLU A 297 -4.00 22.47 22.01
CA GLU A 297 -4.46 21.68 23.16
C GLU A 297 -3.59 20.45 23.42
N SER A 298 -3.19 19.77 22.35
CA SER A 298 -2.46 18.51 22.44
C SER A 298 -0.95 18.69 22.22
N ALA A 299 -0.56 19.59 21.30
CA ALA A 299 0.81 20.05 21.00
C ALA A 299 1.90 18.95 21.04
N ASN A 300 1.55 17.74 20.59
CA ASN A 300 2.29 16.52 20.90
C ASN A 300 3.43 16.33 19.89
N GLY A 301 4.45 17.20 19.97
CA GLY A 301 5.50 17.33 18.97
C GLY A 301 5.09 18.15 17.74
N TRP A 302 3.91 18.77 17.74
CA TRP A 302 3.46 19.74 16.75
C TRP A 302 3.56 21.16 17.30
N SER A 303 3.93 22.13 16.46
CA SER A 303 3.95 23.56 16.79
C SER A 303 3.71 24.40 15.54
N GLY A 304 3.47 25.70 15.72
CA GLY A 304 3.30 26.61 14.59
C GLY A 304 3.47 28.08 14.98
N SER A 305 3.74 28.90 13.97
CA SER A 305 3.66 30.36 14.04
C SER A 305 2.53 30.81 13.14
N ILE A 306 1.40 31.17 13.76
CA ILE A 306 0.14 31.50 13.07
C ILE A 306 -0.46 32.76 13.72
N PRO A 307 0.10 33.96 13.44
CA PRO A 307 -0.31 35.19 14.12
C PRO A 307 -1.76 35.59 13.84
N ALA A 308 -2.29 35.26 12.66
CA ALA A 308 -3.68 35.51 12.31
C ALA A 308 -4.67 34.57 13.06
N GLY A 309 -4.14 33.54 13.72
CA GLY A 309 -4.90 32.65 14.60
C GLY A 309 -5.76 31.62 13.88
N PHE A 310 -6.72 31.08 14.64
CA PHE A 310 -7.67 30.08 14.16
C PHE A 310 -8.98 30.75 13.78
N VAL A 311 -9.54 30.36 12.64
CA VAL A 311 -10.77 30.93 12.10
C VAL A 311 -11.83 29.84 11.96
N SER A 312 -13.09 30.21 12.18
CA SER A 312 -14.23 29.40 11.76
C SER A 312 -14.38 29.45 10.24
N TYR A 313 -15.00 28.43 9.66
CA TYR A 313 -15.27 28.41 8.22
C TYR A 313 -16.12 29.62 7.78
N PRO A 314 -15.82 30.27 6.64
CA PRO A 314 -16.54 31.47 6.18
C PRO A 314 -18.04 31.27 5.93
N ASP A 315 -18.47 30.05 5.62
CA ASP A 315 -19.87 29.66 5.42
C ASP A 315 -20.54 29.08 6.67
N GLY A 316 -19.81 29.03 7.80
CA GLY A 316 -20.27 28.43 9.05
C GLY A 316 -20.29 26.89 9.07
N SER A 317 -19.79 26.21 8.03
CA SER A 317 -19.81 24.74 7.94
C SER A 317 -18.79 24.03 8.85
N GLY A 318 -17.81 24.77 9.35
CA GLY A 318 -16.74 24.26 10.20
C GLY A 318 -15.69 23.42 9.48
N GLY A 319 -15.72 23.21 8.16
CA GLY A 319 -14.73 22.36 7.50
C GLY A 319 -14.74 20.92 8.00
N ALA A 320 -13.55 20.32 8.13
CA ALA A 320 -13.41 18.99 8.70
C ALA A 320 -13.82 18.95 10.19
N CYS A 321 -13.27 19.85 11.03
CA CYS A 321 -13.52 19.88 12.48
C CYS A 321 -13.55 21.30 13.09
N GLY A 322 -14.50 22.11 12.66
CA GLY A 322 -14.85 23.42 13.20
C GLY A 322 -13.89 24.58 12.88
N THR A 323 -12.58 24.35 12.88
CA THR A 323 -11.56 25.40 12.81
C THR A 323 -10.51 25.15 11.72
N LEU A 324 -10.03 26.26 11.15
CA LEU A 324 -8.90 26.32 10.23
C LEU A 324 -7.80 27.18 10.85
N ALA A 325 -6.54 26.81 10.66
CA ALA A 325 -5.43 27.72 10.93
C ALA A 325 -5.25 28.66 9.73
N HIS A 326 -5.43 29.96 9.94
CA HIS A 326 -5.25 30.96 8.89
C HIS A 326 -3.78 31.36 8.84
N MET A 327 -3.07 30.86 7.84
CA MET A 327 -1.63 31.02 7.68
C MET A 327 -1.32 31.96 6.51
N GLN A 328 -0.58 33.03 6.76
CA GLN A 328 -0.17 34.01 5.77
C GLN A 328 1.30 33.80 5.37
N ALA A 329 1.78 34.52 4.37
CA ALA A 329 3.17 34.43 3.93
C ALA A 329 4.17 34.61 5.10
N GLY A 330 5.03 33.63 5.31
CA GLY A 330 5.98 33.56 6.42
C GLY A 330 5.52 32.69 7.60
N ASP A 331 4.23 32.40 7.70
CA ASP A 331 3.66 31.52 8.72
C ASP A 331 4.01 30.06 8.43
N TRP A 332 4.06 29.25 9.50
CA TRP A 332 4.45 27.86 9.40
C TRP A 332 3.82 26.98 10.47
N VAL A 333 3.72 25.69 10.15
CA VAL A 333 3.44 24.60 11.09
C VAL A 333 4.53 23.55 10.95
N GLU A 334 4.90 22.90 12.04
CA GLU A 334 5.96 21.89 12.02
C GLU A 334 5.70 20.77 13.01
N PHE A 335 6.43 19.67 12.81
CA PHE A 335 6.49 18.61 13.79
C PHE A 335 7.90 18.04 13.96
N THR A 336 8.12 17.42 15.12
CA THR A 336 9.32 16.66 15.48
C THR A 336 8.95 15.45 16.36
N GLY A 337 9.93 14.61 16.71
CA GLY A 337 9.76 13.46 17.61
C GLY A 337 9.33 12.17 16.93
N ARG A 338 9.38 12.08 15.58
CA ARG A 338 8.75 11.01 14.81
C ARG A 338 9.61 10.54 13.64
N GLU A 339 9.60 9.24 13.41
CA GLU A 339 10.29 8.63 12.29
C GLU A 339 9.35 8.60 11.06
N VAL A 340 9.58 9.48 10.09
CA VAL A 340 8.69 9.64 8.94
C VAL A 340 9.46 9.45 7.63
N THR A 341 8.75 8.99 6.60
CA THR A 341 9.29 8.95 5.23
C THR A 341 8.54 9.88 4.32
N THR A 342 7.25 10.10 4.59
CA THR A 342 6.34 10.79 3.71
C THR A 342 5.41 11.64 4.53
N VAL A 343 5.09 12.81 4.01
CA VAL A 343 4.12 13.73 4.62
C VAL A 343 3.15 14.25 3.60
N ASN A 344 1.97 14.62 4.09
CA ASN A 344 0.93 15.26 3.30
C ASN A 344 0.25 16.31 4.19
N PHE A 345 0.10 17.53 3.70
CA PHE A 345 -0.59 18.59 4.44
C PHE A 345 -1.90 18.95 3.73
N GLY A 346 -3.00 18.97 4.49
CA GLY A 346 -4.34 19.31 4.02
C GLY A 346 -4.71 20.75 4.33
N PHE A 347 -5.45 21.38 3.42
CA PHE A 347 -5.93 22.76 3.52
C PHE A 347 -7.22 22.93 2.72
N ASP A 348 -8.01 23.96 3.03
CA ASP A 348 -9.21 24.26 2.24
C ASP A 348 -8.81 24.64 0.80
N ALA A 349 -9.34 23.90 -0.18
CA ALA A 349 -8.99 24.04 -1.59
C ALA A 349 -9.42 25.38 -2.20
N THR A 350 -10.55 25.95 -1.75
CA THR A 350 -11.13 27.17 -2.33
C THR A 350 -10.48 28.40 -1.73
N LEU A 351 -10.37 28.44 -0.40
CA LEU A 351 -9.81 29.57 0.34
C LEU A 351 -8.30 29.68 0.17
N SER A 352 -7.61 28.56 -0.04
CA SER A 352 -6.15 28.55 -0.24
C SER A 352 -5.74 28.62 -1.71
N ALA A 353 -6.68 28.78 -2.64
CA ALA A 353 -6.40 28.67 -4.08
C ALA A 353 -5.32 29.66 -4.54
N GLY A 354 -4.26 29.14 -5.16
CA GLY A 354 -3.16 29.95 -5.69
C GLY A 354 -2.09 30.36 -4.67
N ALA A 355 -2.28 30.09 -3.37
CA ALA A 355 -1.23 30.26 -2.37
C ALA A 355 -0.06 29.31 -2.64
N THR A 356 1.16 29.72 -2.33
CA THR A 356 2.36 28.88 -2.52
C THR A 356 2.97 28.46 -1.19
N TRP A 357 3.55 27.28 -1.16
CA TRP A 357 4.05 26.65 0.06
C TRP A 357 5.37 25.92 -0.16
N ARG A 358 6.08 25.70 0.95
CA ARG A 358 7.30 24.89 1.03
C ARG A 358 7.17 23.88 2.16
N VAL A 359 7.69 22.68 1.94
CA VAL A 359 8.03 21.72 3.00
C VAL A 359 9.54 21.63 3.11
N SER A 360 10.08 21.72 4.32
CA SER A 360 11.50 21.55 4.62
C SER A 360 11.74 20.50 5.70
N VAL A 361 12.93 19.90 5.68
CA VAL A 361 13.46 19.02 6.72
C VAL A 361 14.74 19.65 7.24
N ASP A 362 14.79 19.98 8.53
CA ASP A 362 15.97 20.60 9.16
C ASP A 362 16.44 21.89 8.46
N GLY A 363 15.48 22.64 7.90
CA GLY A 363 15.72 23.87 7.15
C GLY A 363 16.01 23.68 5.66
N GLU A 364 16.35 22.47 5.23
CA GLU A 364 16.59 22.14 3.82
C GLU A 364 15.27 21.89 3.09
N GLN A 365 15.13 22.44 1.89
CA GLN A 365 13.90 22.33 1.11
C GLN A 365 13.69 20.88 0.61
N ALA A 366 12.58 20.25 1.03
CA ALA A 366 12.16 18.94 0.55
C ALA A 366 11.18 19.04 -0.63
N ALA A 367 10.23 19.98 -0.58
CA ALA A 367 9.27 20.21 -1.64
C ALA A 367 8.73 21.64 -1.64
N THR A 368 8.19 22.08 -2.77
CA THR A 368 7.43 23.32 -2.91
C THR A 368 6.26 23.09 -3.84
N GLY A 369 5.18 23.87 -3.69
CA GLY A 369 4.05 23.78 -4.59
C GLY A 369 3.10 24.96 -4.47
N THR A 370 1.99 24.84 -5.20
CA THR A 370 0.87 25.79 -5.19
C THR A 370 -0.36 25.04 -4.71
N ALA A 371 -1.11 25.65 -3.80
CA ALA A 371 -2.38 25.12 -3.33
C ALA A 371 -3.40 25.12 -4.48
N GLY A 372 -3.90 23.92 -4.79
CA GLY A 372 -4.83 23.67 -5.89
C GLY A 372 -6.10 22.97 -5.43
N ALA A 373 -6.94 22.59 -6.40
CA ALA A 373 -8.28 22.03 -6.18
C ALA A 373 -8.31 20.71 -5.37
N SER A 374 -7.16 20.07 -5.20
CA SER A 374 -7.01 18.84 -4.40
C SER A 374 -7.07 19.08 -2.89
N GLY A 375 -6.94 20.34 -2.43
CA GLY A 375 -6.96 20.69 -1.00
C GLY A 375 -5.82 20.09 -0.19
N ARG A 376 -4.72 19.70 -0.85
CA ARG A 376 -3.57 19.07 -0.19
C ARG A 376 -2.30 19.15 -1.02
N THR A 377 -1.17 18.93 -0.36
CA THR A 377 0.15 18.91 -1.02
C THR A 377 0.38 17.69 -1.91
N GLY A 378 -0.36 16.59 -1.67
CA GLY A 378 0.04 15.27 -2.14
C GLY A 378 1.17 14.69 -1.28
N ASP A 379 1.55 13.46 -1.56
CA ASP A 379 2.53 12.73 -0.76
C ASP A 379 3.95 13.19 -1.10
N ILE A 380 4.60 13.82 -0.13
CA ILE A 380 5.96 14.35 -0.26
C ILE A 380 6.92 13.35 0.36
N ASN A 381 7.84 12.79 -0.44
CA ASN A 381 8.90 11.94 0.07
C ASN A 381 10.01 12.78 0.74
N LEU A 382 10.23 12.54 2.03
CA LEU A 382 11.22 13.23 2.86
C LEU A 382 12.55 12.47 2.97
N ALA A 383 12.57 11.18 2.61
CA ALA A 383 13.74 10.31 2.71
C ALA A 383 14.11 9.74 1.33
N ALA A 384 14.43 10.60 0.36
CA ALA A 384 14.81 10.19 -0.99
C ALA A 384 16.12 9.38 -0.98
N GLY A 385 16.02 8.04 -0.95
CA GLY A 385 17.15 7.12 -0.96
C GLY A 385 17.61 6.58 0.41
N GLY A 386 16.82 6.76 1.48
CA GLY A 386 17.05 6.16 2.80
C GLY A 386 15.77 5.56 3.39
N ASP A 387 15.87 4.84 4.52
CA ASP A 387 14.71 4.17 5.13
C ASP A 387 13.73 5.14 5.82
N TYR A 388 14.24 6.25 6.39
CA TYR A 388 13.44 7.27 7.12
C TYR A 388 14.27 8.51 7.52
N ILE A 389 13.60 9.62 7.86
CA ILE A 389 14.23 10.75 8.56
C ILE A 389 14.22 10.52 10.07
N ARG A 390 15.19 11.11 10.79
CA ARG A 390 15.38 10.87 12.22
C ARG A 390 14.29 11.52 13.06
N THR A 391 14.08 10.99 14.26
CA THR A 391 13.05 11.51 15.20
C THR A 391 13.36 12.90 15.73
N ASP A 392 14.60 13.36 15.68
CA ASP A 392 15.01 14.71 16.05
C ASP A 392 14.93 15.72 14.90
N SER A 393 14.66 15.26 13.67
CA SER A 393 14.45 16.15 12.54
C SER A 393 13.17 16.98 12.72
N VAL A 394 13.21 18.22 12.23
CA VAL A 394 12.08 19.14 12.19
C VAL A 394 11.54 19.19 10.77
N VAL A 395 10.30 18.74 10.59
CA VAL A 395 9.60 18.86 9.31
C VAL A 395 8.65 20.04 9.38
N ARG A 396 8.84 21.03 8.50
CA ARG A 396 8.10 22.28 8.53
C ARG A 396 7.36 22.52 7.21
N PHE A 397 6.09 22.86 7.29
CA PHE A 397 5.28 23.42 6.22
C PHE A 397 5.21 24.94 6.38
N THR A 398 5.60 25.70 5.36
CA THR A 398 5.69 27.16 5.38
C THR A 398 4.93 27.75 4.21
N VAL A 399 4.14 28.79 4.46
CA VAL A 399 3.47 29.57 3.41
C VAL A 399 4.45 30.57 2.82
N LEU A 400 4.63 30.55 1.51
CA LEU A 400 5.54 31.45 0.79
C LEU A 400 4.82 32.68 0.25
N SER A 401 3.57 32.53 -0.21
CA SER A 401 2.73 33.63 -0.70
C SER A 401 1.25 33.31 -0.62
N GLY A 402 0.39 34.33 -0.50
CA GLY A 402 -1.06 34.15 -0.35
C GLY A 402 -1.43 33.66 1.05
N ASP A 403 -2.69 33.23 1.20
CA ASP A 403 -3.23 32.70 2.45
C ASP A 403 -3.49 31.20 2.30
N ILE A 404 -3.08 30.40 3.28
CA ILE A 404 -3.42 28.98 3.41
C ILE A 404 -4.30 28.79 4.63
N TYR A 405 -5.44 28.13 4.42
CA TYR A 405 -6.36 27.73 5.46
C TYR A 405 -6.10 26.27 5.80
N TYR A 406 -5.14 26.04 6.70
CA TYR A 406 -4.63 24.73 7.07
C TYR A 406 -5.64 23.91 7.88
N GLN A 407 -5.75 22.61 7.55
CA GLN A 407 -6.66 21.67 8.17
C GLN A 407 -5.94 20.59 8.99
N HIS A 408 -4.91 19.95 8.43
CA HIS A 408 -4.22 18.84 9.10
C HIS A 408 -2.87 18.49 8.49
N GLY A 409 -2.08 17.78 9.27
CA GLY A 409 -0.82 17.17 8.87
C GLY A 409 -0.91 15.65 8.96
N GLN A 410 -0.69 14.98 7.84
CA GLN A 410 -0.59 13.53 7.75
C GLN A 410 0.88 13.13 7.69
N THR A 411 1.30 12.30 8.64
CA THR A 411 2.65 11.72 8.64
C THR A 411 2.59 10.23 8.33
N ILE A 412 3.50 9.77 7.47
CA ILE A 412 3.50 8.43 6.90
C ILE A 412 4.93 7.89 6.99
N ARG A 413 5.04 6.58 7.27
CA ARG A 413 6.30 5.83 7.27
C ARG A 413 6.22 4.72 6.22
N LEU A 414 7.07 4.79 5.21
CA LEU A 414 7.32 3.81 4.16
C LEU A 414 8.41 2.87 4.65
N GLY A 415 8.16 1.57 4.51
CA GLY A 415 9.00 0.52 5.08
C GLY A 415 8.14 -0.46 5.88
N ASN A 416 7.60 -1.47 5.19
CA ASN A 416 6.86 -2.60 5.76
C ASN A 416 5.80 -2.24 6.83
N THR A 417 5.01 -1.21 6.56
CA THR A 417 3.89 -0.80 7.41
C THR A 417 2.62 -1.55 7.06
N TRP A 418 2.22 -2.48 7.93
CA TRP A 418 1.02 -3.31 7.78
C TRP A 418 -0.24 -2.67 8.39
N GLY A 419 -0.15 -1.42 8.86
CA GLY A 419 -1.22 -0.72 9.58
C GLY A 419 -1.98 0.29 8.72
N PRO A 420 -3.24 0.60 9.07
CA PRO A 420 -4.08 1.52 8.32
C PRO A 420 -3.65 2.98 8.52
N LEU A 421 -3.98 3.81 7.54
CA LEU A 421 -3.99 5.27 7.72
C LEU A 421 -5.23 5.65 8.54
N ILE A 422 -5.06 6.50 9.56
CA ILE A 422 -6.15 6.87 10.47
C ILE A 422 -6.37 8.38 10.42
N TRP A 423 -7.61 8.79 10.16
CA TRP A 423 -8.06 10.16 10.25
C TRP A 423 -9.01 10.32 11.43
N CYS A 424 -8.69 11.24 12.31
CA CYS A 424 -9.48 11.55 13.50
C CYS A 424 -10.13 12.91 13.31
N ALA A 425 -11.46 12.94 13.30
CA ALA A 425 -12.26 14.13 13.13
C ALA A 425 -13.11 14.46 14.38
N PRO A 426 -12.48 14.81 15.52
CA PRO A 426 -13.20 15.25 16.71
C PRO A 426 -13.62 16.73 16.64
N GLU A 427 -14.88 17.02 16.97
CA GLU A 427 -15.33 18.40 17.20
C GLU A 427 -16.38 18.46 18.31
N GLY A 428 -16.28 19.44 19.21
CA GLY A 428 -17.24 19.59 20.30
C GLY A 428 -18.67 19.88 19.82
N SER A 429 -19.67 19.47 20.63
CA SER A 429 -21.09 19.81 20.42
C SER A 429 -21.75 19.26 19.15
N GLN A 430 -21.13 18.30 18.48
CA GLN A 430 -21.65 17.72 17.23
C GLN A 430 -22.59 16.56 17.49
N GLY A 431 -23.63 16.45 16.65
CA GLY A 431 -24.48 15.27 16.50
C GLY A 431 -24.42 14.71 15.08
N PHE A 432 -25.22 13.68 14.82
CA PHE A 432 -25.20 12.96 13.54
C PHE A 432 -25.35 13.87 12.31
N SER A 433 -26.33 14.78 12.32
CA SER A 433 -26.62 15.66 11.17
C SER A 433 -25.50 16.65 10.88
N ASP A 434 -24.73 17.05 11.89
CA ASP A 434 -23.65 18.04 11.72
C ASP A 434 -22.46 17.42 10.97
N PHE A 435 -22.14 16.16 11.29
CA PHE A 435 -21.11 15.40 10.60
C PHE A 435 -21.52 14.88 9.21
N ALA A 436 -22.81 14.87 8.91
CA ALA A 436 -23.36 14.44 7.62
C ALA A 436 -23.61 15.59 6.62
N THR A 437 -23.15 16.81 6.89
CA THR A 437 -23.33 17.93 5.96
C THR A 437 -22.46 17.80 4.71
N ALA A 438 -22.95 18.27 3.56
CA ALA A 438 -22.21 18.22 2.29
C ALA A 438 -20.84 18.91 2.39
N ALA A 439 -20.75 20.02 3.10
CA ALA A 439 -19.51 20.76 3.30
C ALA A 439 -18.49 19.96 4.12
N ARG A 440 -18.92 19.32 5.21
CA ARG A 440 -18.02 18.52 6.05
C ARG A 440 -17.54 17.26 5.36
N VAL A 441 -18.43 16.59 4.63
CA VAL A 441 -18.08 15.46 3.78
C VAL A 441 -17.06 15.86 2.71
N ALA A 442 -17.26 17.01 2.05
CA ALA A 442 -16.31 17.54 1.07
C ALA A 442 -14.95 17.92 1.67
N ALA A 443 -14.91 18.31 2.95
CA ALA A 443 -13.68 18.62 3.65
C ALA A 443 -12.90 17.38 4.15
N ILE A 444 -13.54 16.22 4.27
CA ILE A 444 -12.91 15.00 4.85
C ILE A 444 -12.70 13.91 3.79
N ALA A 445 -13.75 13.56 3.05
CA ALA A 445 -13.75 12.39 2.16
C ALA A 445 -12.64 12.41 1.10
N PRO A 446 -12.25 13.56 0.49
CA PRO A 446 -11.16 13.57 -0.49
C PRO A 446 -9.81 13.12 0.07
N HIS A 447 -9.51 13.39 1.35
CA HIS A 447 -8.25 12.97 1.97
C HIS A 447 -8.18 11.44 2.16
N ILE A 448 -9.33 10.81 2.43
CA ILE A 448 -9.43 9.37 2.66
C ILE A 448 -9.47 8.62 1.32
N ASN A 449 -10.29 9.11 0.36
CA ASN A 449 -10.45 8.53 -0.98
C ASN A 449 -9.17 8.58 -1.82
N ALA A 450 -8.22 9.43 -1.43
CA ALA A 450 -6.88 9.46 -2.00
C ALA A 450 -6.13 8.12 -1.94
N TYR A 451 -6.51 7.24 -1.01
CA TYR A 451 -5.87 5.95 -0.80
C TYR A 451 -6.85 4.80 -1.09
N PRO A 452 -6.42 3.70 -1.73
CA PRO A 452 -7.28 2.55 -2.01
C PRO A 452 -7.51 1.67 -0.77
N GLY A 453 -8.44 0.71 -0.87
CA GLY A 453 -8.67 -0.36 0.12
C GLY A 453 -9.84 -0.12 1.09
N PRO A 454 -10.22 -1.10 1.92
CA PRO A 454 -11.39 -0.99 2.79
C PRO A 454 -11.23 0.08 3.88
N THR A 455 -12.35 0.75 4.22
CA THR A 455 -12.41 1.80 5.25
C THR A 455 -13.23 1.34 6.45
N LEU A 456 -12.67 1.49 7.65
CA LEU A 456 -13.41 1.38 8.91
C LEU A 456 -13.85 2.78 9.34
N VAL A 457 -15.15 3.02 9.42
CA VAL A 457 -15.73 4.25 9.96
C VAL A 457 -16.12 4.00 11.41
N PHE A 458 -15.35 4.55 12.33
CA PHE A 458 -15.61 4.54 13.77
C PHE A 458 -16.42 5.77 14.15
N ASN A 459 -17.68 5.58 14.53
CA ASN A 459 -18.59 6.64 14.91
C ASN A 459 -18.78 6.68 16.43
N ALA A 460 -18.18 7.70 17.06
CA ALA A 460 -18.26 8.00 18.48
C ALA A 460 -19.14 9.23 18.78
N LEU A 461 -20.13 9.49 17.92
CA LEU A 461 -21.13 10.54 18.10
C LEU A 461 -22.32 10.05 18.95
N ALA A 462 -23.34 10.92 19.02
CA ALA A 462 -24.70 10.71 19.51
C ALA A 462 -25.03 11.22 20.91
N THR A 463 -24.05 11.56 21.75
CA THR A 463 -24.31 12.11 23.10
C THR A 463 -25.17 13.37 23.02
N ASN A 464 -24.81 14.27 22.09
CA ASN A 464 -25.52 15.52 21.82
C ASN A 464 -26.93 15.35 21.25
N ASN A 465 -27.24 14.18 20.69
CA ASN A 465 -28.59 13.84 20.22
C ASN A 465 -29.47 13.26 21.33
N MET A 466 -28.91 12.95 22.50
CA MET A 466 -29.67 12.53 23.69
C MET A 466 -29.90 13.69 24.67
N ILE A 467 -28.95 14.61 24.83
CA ILE A 467 -28.96 15.67 25.86
C ILE A 467 -29.51 17.01 25.37
N ALA A 468 -30.04 17.84 26.28
CA ALA A 468 -30.57 19.17 25.94
C ALA A 468 -29.50 20.27 25.82
N THR A 469 -28.27 20.02 26.27
CA THR A 469 -27.21 21.02 26.48
C THR A 469 -26.88 21.84 25.23
N VAL A 470 -26.98 21.23 24.04
CA VAL A 470 -26.67 21.87 22.76
C VAL A 470 -27.91 22.11 21.89
N GLY A 471 -29.11 21.76 22.38
CA GLY A 471 -30.37 21.96 21.65
C GLY A 471 -30.60 21.02 20.45
N LYS A 472 -29.91 19.87 20.41
CA LYS A 472 -29.95 18.90 19.29
C LYS A 472 -30.58 17.55 19.65
N GLN A 473 -31.27 17.49 20.80
CA GLN A 473 -31.92 16.29 21.30
C GLN A 473 -32.98 15.77 20.33
N LEU A 474 -33.00 14.46 20.12
CA LEU A 474 -33.92 13.78 19.21
C LEU A 474 -34.73 12.74 19.98
N THR A 475 -35.96 12.46 19.57
CA THR A 475 -36.68 11.28 20.09
C THR A 475 -35.96 9.99 19.65
N PRO A 476 -36.13 8.84 20.34
CA PRO A 476 -35.47 7.60 19.95
C PRO A 476 -35.68 7.20 18.47
N ALA A 477 -36.87 7.46 17.91
CA ALA A 477 -37.13 7.21 16.48
C ALA A 477 -36.35 8.16 15.57
N ALA A 478 -36.34 9.47 15.87
CA ALA A 478 -35.60 10.46 15.09
C ALA A 478 -34.08 10.28 15.23
N PHE A 479 -33.62 9.82 16.39
CA PHE A 479 -32.22 9.48 16.66
C PHE A 479 -31.71 8.40 15.70
N ILE A 480 -32.45 7.31 15.52
CA ILE A 480 -32.07 6.24 14.57
C ILE A 480 -32.17 6.71 13.13
N ALA A 481 -33.18 7.52 12.77
CA ALA A 481 -33.28 8.08 11.43
C ALA A 481 -32.09 9.00 11.10
N ALA A 482 -31.63 9.80 12.06
CA ALA A 482 -30.46 10.67 11.90
C ALA A 482 -29.16 9.87 11.79
N LEU A 483 -28.98 8.82 12.61
CA LEU A 483 -27.84 7.90 12.50
C LEU A 483 -27.82 7.22 11.12
N ASP A 484 -28.96 6.70 10.66
CA ASP A 484 -29.03 6.02 9.36
C ASP A 484 -28.69 6.96 8.19
N ALA A 485 -29.17 8.20 8.24
CA ALA A 485 -28.85 9.23 7.26
C ALA A 485 -27.35 9.56 7.27
N GLU A 486 -26.75 9.71 8.44
CA GLU A 486 -25.30 9.98 8.59
C GLU A 486 -24.46 8.82 8.04
N LEU A 487 -24.69 7.59 8.51
CA LEU A 487 -23.91 6.43 8.07
C LEU A 487 -24.07 6.18 6.57
N SER A 488 -25.25 6.43 6.00
CA SER A 488 -25.49 6.29 4.55
C SER A 488 -24.83 7.40 3.73
N THR A 489 -24.72 8.61 4.30
CA THR A 489 -23.95 9.70 3.69
C THR A 489 -22.48 9.35 3.59
N TRP A 490 -21.89 8.80 4.66
CA TRP A 490 -20.49 8.35 4.65
C TRP A 490 -20.26 7.12 3.76
N ASP A 491 -21.19 6.17 3.72
CA ASP A 491 -21.09 5.00 2.82
C ASP A 491 -21.07 5.44 1.35
N ALA A 492 -21.84 6.47 1.00
CA ALA A 492 -21.87 7.03 -0.36
C ALA A 492 -20.64 7.89 -0.69
N ALA A 493 -20.09 8.62 0.30
CA ALA A 493 -18.99 9.54 0.09
C ALA A 493 -17.61 8.84 0.00
N LEU A 494 -17.45 7.71 0.67
CA LEU A 494 -16.21 6.94 0.70
C LEU A 494 -16.24 5.86 -0.38
N THR A 495 -15.54 6.10 -1.49
CA THR A 495 -15.73 5.36 -2.75
C THR A 495 -14.59 4.44 -3.13
N ASN A 496 -13.42 4.57 -2.48
CA ASN A 496 -12.21 3.82 -2.84
C ASN A 496 -12.00 2.56 -1.98
N GLY A 497 -13.07 1.77 -1.79
CA GLY A 497 -13.09 0.50 -1.05
C GLY A 497 -14.43 0.17 -0.40
N GLU A 498 -14.54 -1.01 0.22
CA GLU A 498 -15.69 -1.36 1.06
C GLU A 498 -15.66 -0.58 2.38
N ASN A 499 -16.81 -0.04 2.81
CA ASN A 499 -16.94 0.64 4.10
C ASN A 499 -17.56 -0.28 5.16
N PHE A 500 -16.96 -0.29 6.34
CA PHE A 500 -17.43 -0.99 7.54
C PHE A 500 -17.67 0.04 8.64
N PHE A 501 -18.77 -0.10 9.37
CA PHE A 501 -19.16 0.87 10.39
C PHE A 501 -19.01 0.29 11.79
N VAL A 502 -18.48 1.07 12.72
CA VAL A 502 -18.47 0.78 14.15
C VAL A 502 -19.22 1.90 14.83
N GLN A 503 -20.38 1.61 15.39
CA GLN A 503 -21.12 2.55 16.21
C GLN A 503 -20.86 2.23 17.68
N THR A 504 -20.46 3.21 18.48
CA THR A 504 -20.47 3.03 19.93
C THR A 504 -21.83 3.37 20.50
N VAL A 505 -22.31 2.59 21.47
CA VAL A 505 -23.32 3.10 22.40
C VAL A 505 -22.66 4.23 23.20
N PRO A 506 -23.22 5.45 23.22
CA PRO A 506 -22.62 6.54 23.98
C PRO A 506 -22.59 6.20 25.48
N PRO A 507 -21.53 6.58 26.21
CA PRO A 507 -21.51 6.54 27.67
C PRO A 507 -22.74 7.22 28.26
N ARG A 508 -23.27 6.71 29.39
CA ARG A 508 -24.45 7.30 30.03
C ARG A 508 -24.10 8.70 30.56
N PRO A 509 -24.68 9.78 30.01
CA PRO A 509 -24.45 11.10 30.58
C PRO A 509 -25.05 11.15 31.99
N ASN A 510 -24.35 11.79 32.92
CA ASN A 510 -24.85 11.98 34.29
C ASN A 510 -25.79 13.21 34.35
N LEU A 511 -26.78 13.21 33.45
CA LEU A 511 -27.75 14.28 33.23
C LEU A 511 -29.14 13.68 33.01
N VAL A 512 -30.18 14.45 33.31
CA VAL A 512 -31.55 14.07 32.97
C VAL A 512 -31.76 14.21 31.47
N LEU A 513 -32.13 13.12 30.80
CA LEU A 513 -32.42 13.12 29.38
C LEU A 513 -33.83 13.70 29.13
N PRO A 514 -33.99 14.68 28.21
CA PRO A 514 -35.23 15.44 28.06
C PRO A 514 -36.37 14.69 27.35
N LEU A 515 -36.07 13.72 26.49
CA LEU A 515 -37.05 13.15 25.55
C LEU A 515 -37.33 11.65 25.74
N ALA A 516 -36.42 10.92 26.36
CA ALA A 516 -36.54 9.48 26.65
C ALA A 516 -35.48 9.05 27.67
N THR A 517 -35.66 7.89 28.28
CA THR A 517 -34.67 7.26 29.15
C THR A 517 -33.45 6.78 28.36
N TYR A 518 -32.32 6.60 29.05
CA TYR A 518 -31.10 6.09 28.43
C TYR A 518 -31.32 4.70 27.83
N GLU A 519 -32.03 3.83 28.56
CA GLU A 519 -32.38 2.48 28.15
C GLU A 519 -33.24 2.45 26.87
N GLU A 520 -34.13 3.42 26.67
CA GLU A 520 -34.91 3.54 25.44
C GLU A 520 -34.02 3.85 24.23
N TYR A 521 -33.04 4.75 24.36
CA TYR A 521 -32.06 5.00 23.28
C TYR A 521 -31.19 3.79 22.99
N VAL A 522 -30.69 3.11 24.03
CA VAL A 522 -29.89 1.88 23.87
C VAL A 522 -30.70 0.80 23.14
N SER A 523 -31.96 0.61 23.53
CA SER A 523 -32.85 -0.40 22.94
C SER A 523 -33.03 -0.19 21.42
N VAL A 524 -33.34 1.03 20.99
CA VAL A 524 -33.52 1.33 19.56
C VAL A 524 -32.21 1.21 18.77
N LEU A 525 -31.07 1.54 19.39
CA LEU A 525 -29.75 1.43 18.78
C LEU A 525 -29.34 -0.04 18.57
N VAL A 526 -29.61 -0.90 19.55
CA VAL A 526 -29.39 -2.35 19.45
C VAL A 526 -30.28 -2.96 18.36
N ALA A 527 -31.55 -2.57 18.31
CA ALA A 527 -32.48 -3.05 17.27
C ALA A 527 -32.03 -2.64 15.87
N TYR A 528 -31.60 -1.38 15.69
CA TYR A 528 -31.07 -0.87 14.42
C TYR A 528 -29.77 -1.57 14.01
N ALA A 529 -28.86 -1.83 14.96
CA ALA A 529 -27.63 -2.54 14.65
C ALA A 529 -27.84 -3.98 14.18
N ALA A 530 -28.92 -4.62 14.60
CA ALA A 530 -29.26 -5.96 14.10
C ALA A 530 -29.69 -5.96 12.63
N THR A 531 -30.17 -4.82 12.10
CA THR A 531 -30.72 -4.70 10.74
C THR A 531 -29.75 -4.08 9.74
N ARG A 532 -28.80 -3.23 10.16
CA ARG A 532 -27.84 -2.61 9.24
C ARG A 532 -26.71 -3.58 8.83
N PRO A 533 -26.49 -3.79 7.52
CA PRO A 533 -25.35 -4.59 7.07
C PRO A 533 -24.02 -3.86 7.34
N ARG A 534 -22.95 -4.62 7.55
CA ARG A 534 -21.58 -4.09 7.72
C ARG A 534 -21.43 -3.10 8.89
N MET A 535 -22.25 -3.24 9.93
CA MET A 535 -22.13 -2.46 11.17
C MET A 535 -21.86 -3.34 12.39
N LEU A 536 -20.87 -2.94 13.20
CA LEU A 536 -20.60 -3.43 14.54
C LEU A 536 -21.11 -2.42 15.57
N LEU A 537 -21.83 -2.89 16.58
CA LEU A 537 -22.24 -2.07 17.72
C LEU A 537 -21.36 -2.38 18.93
N VAL A 538 -20.62 -1.38 19.41
CA VAL A 538 -19.83 -1.48 20.65
C VAL A 538 -20.69 -1.08 21.83
N ARG A 539 -20.99 -2.06 22.68
CA ARG A 539 -21.89 -1.93 23.84
C ARG A 539 -21.19 -1.34 25.07
N THR A 540 -20.80 -0.07 24.99
CA THR A 540 -20.21 0.68 26.13
C THR A 540 -21.13 0.69 27.36
N ASP A 541 -22.44 0.63 27.16
CA ASP A 541 -23.45 0.56 28.20
C ASP A 541 -23.37 -0.71 29.07
N LEU A 542 -22.68 -1.75 28.61
CA LEU A 542 -22.43 -2.96 29.38
C LEU A 542 -21.20 -2.84 30.30
N THR A 543 -20.57 -1.67 30.33
CA THR A 543 -19.48 -1.34 31.25
C THR A 543 -19.99 -0.43 32.37
N VAL A 544 -19.11 -0.06 33.29
CA VAL A 544 -19.44 0.91 34.35
C VAL A 544 -19.92 2.26 33.78
N LEU A 545 -19.49 2.62 32.56
CA LEU A 545 -19.93 3.83 31.86
C LEU A 545 -21.41 3.81 31.44
N GLY A 546 -22.07 2.65 31.51
CA GLY A 546 -23.50 2.52 31.26
C GLY A 546 -24.38 2.60 32.50
N THR A 547 -23.80 2.85 33.69
CA THR A 547 -24.51 2.79 34.97
C THR A 547 -24.74 4.17 35.58
N THR A 548 -25.69 4.27 36.51
CA THR A 548 -25.89 5.50 37.31
C THR A 548 -24.74 5.77 38.29
N ASP A 549 -23.92 4.77 38.59
CA ASP A 549 -22.80 4.88 39.54
C ASP A 549 -21.52 5.41 38.87
N ALA A 550 -21.61 5.84 37.61
CA ALA A 550 -20.46 6.24 36.81
C ALA A 550 -19.86 7.60 37.19
N ALA A 551 -20.42 8.34 38.15
CA ALA A 551 -20.05 9.72 38.49
C ALA A 551 -18.55 9.93 38.74
N ILE A 552 -17.83 8.93 39.27
CA ILE A 552 -16.38 8.99 39.50
C ILE A 552 -15.53 8.92 38.21
N TYR A 553 -16.14 8.60 37.07
CA TYR A 553 -15.51 8.54 35.75
C TYR A 553 -15.83 9.76 34.88
N TYR A 554 -16.58 10.73 35.41
CA TYR A 554 -16.91 11.98 34.76
C TYR A 554 -16.17 13.16 35.39
N SER A 555 -15.97 14.22 34.63
CA SER A 555 -15.58 15.53 35.14
C SER A 555 -16.72 16.19 35.93
N PRO A 556 -16.45 17.26 36.70
CA PRO A 556 -17.48 17.94 37.51
C PRO A 556 -18.68 18.49 36.75
N ASP A 557 -18.60 18.58 35.42
CA ASP A 557 -19.72 18.98 34.54
C ASP A 557 -20.74 17.86 34.29
N ASN A 558 -20.52 16.66 34.83
CA ASN A 558 -21.39 15.49 34.73
C ASN A 558 -21.68 15.03 33.29
N LEU A 559 -20.84 15.45 32.33
CA LEU A 559 -21.02 15.13 30.91
C LEU A 559 -19.74 14.57 30.29
N HIS A 560 -18.61 15.23 30.49
CA HIS A 560 -17.35 14.77 29.91
C HIS A 560 -16.69 13.73 30.82
N MET A 561 -15.96 12.77 30.24
CA MET A 561 -15.28 11.76 31.02
C MET A 561 -13.95 12.29 31.55
N ASN A 562 -13.53 11.78 32.70
CA ASN A 562 -12.16 11.95 33.13
C ASN A 562 -11.24 10.90 32.47
N THR A 563 -9.94 10.97 32.76
CA THR A 563 -8.94 10.04 32.21
C THR A 563 -9.33 8.56 32.33
N ALA A 564 -9.93 8.15 33.45
CA ALA A 564 -10.33 6.76 33.67
C ALA A 564 -11.54 6.38 32.81
N GLY A 565 -12.51 7.28 32.65
CA GLY A 565 -13.66 7.06 31.76
C GLY A 565 -13.24 6.89 30.30
N HIS A 566 -12.37 7.77 29.78
CA HIS A 566 -11.82 7.64 28.43
C HIS A 566 -11.05 6.33 28.23
N ALA A 567 -10.27 5.92 29.24
CA ALA A 567 -9.54 4.65 29.18
C ALA A 567 -10.51 3.47 29.07
N ILE A 568 -11.54 3.39 29.92
CA ILE A 568 -12.53 2.31 29.89
C ILE A 568 -13.23 2.25 28.54
N TRP A 569 -13.62 3.40 27.99
CA TRP A 569 -14.29 3.44 26.70
C TRP A 569 -13.38 2.95 25.57
N ALA A 570 -12.14 3.44 25.49
CA ALA A 570 -11.16 3.00 24.50
C ALA A 570 -10.84 1.51 24.62
N HIS A 571 -10.73 1.00 25.85
CA HIS A 571 -10.55 -0.43 26.11
C HIS A 571 -11.72 -1.27 25.60
N THR A 572 -12.94 -0.77 25.77
CA THR A 572 -14.15 -1.46 25.29
C THR A 572 -14.18 -1.53 23.77
N ILE A 573 -13.83 -0.43 23.11
CA ILE A 573 -13.75 -0.37 21.64
C ILE A 573 -12.66 -1.32 21.13
N CYS A 574 -11.44 -1.24 21.68
CA CYS A 574 -10.34 -2.10 21.27
C CYS A 574 -10.67 -3.58 21.49
N ALA A 575 -11.29 -3.93 22.62
CA ALA A 575 -11.73 -5.29 22.91
C ALA A 575 -12.74 -5.79 21.87
N ALA A 576 -13.74 -4.97 21.51
CA ALA A 576 -14.73 -5.31 20.49
C ALA A 576 -14.14 -5.44 19.07
N LEU A 577 -12.98 -4.82 18.84
CA LEU A 577 -12.21 -4.96 17.60
C LEU A 577 -11.20 -6.13 17.66
N GLY A 578 -11.04 -6.81 18.80
CA GLY A 578 -10.02 -7.84 18.99
C GLY A 578 -8.60 -7.30 19.08
N ILE A 579 -8.43 -6.02 19.41
CA ILE A 579 -7.14 -5.33 19.51
C ILE A 579 -6.69 -5.26 20.98
N PRO A 580 -5.43 -5.64 21.29
CA PRO A 580 -4.86 -5.35 22.59
C PRO A 580 -4.66 -3.83 22.74
N VAL A 581 -5.11 -3.27 23.85
CA VAL A 581 -4.87 -1.86 24.15
C VAL A 581 -3.39 -1.61 24.35
N ASP A 582 -2.92 -0.46 23.87
CA ASP A 582 -1.54 -0.06 24.01
C ASP A 582 -1.11 0.04 25.49
N ALA A 583 0.06 -0.53 25.78
CA ALA A 583 0.59 -0.63 27.14
C ALA A 583 0.95 0.73 27.78
N TYR A 584 1.04 1.82 27.01
CA TYR A 584 1.22 3.19 27.55
C TYR A 584 -0.07 3.78 28.12
N PHE A 585 -1.20 3.10 27.93
CA PHE A 585 -2.48 3.45 28.54
C PHE A 585 -2.92 2.39 29.54
N PRO A 586 -2.14 2.07 30.58
CA PRO A 586 -2.61 1.13 31.58
C PRO A 586 -3.86 1.71 32.26
N VAL A 587 -4.86 0.86 32.48
CA VAL A 587 -6.06 1.15 33.32
C VAL A 587 -5.67 1.52 34.78
N GLY A 588 -4.39 1.42 35.13
CA GLY A 588 -3.86 1.40 36.50
C GLY A 588 -3.33 2.72 37.08
N ALA A 589 -3.70 3.89 36.56
CA ALA A 589 -3.43 5.16 37.23
C ALA A 589 -4.74 5.87 37.61
N LEU A 590 -5.46 5.30 38.58
CA LEU A 590 -6.27 6.09 39.50
C LEU A 590 -5.30 6.96 40.33
N ALA A 591 -4.81 8.04 39.75
CA ALA A 591 -4.17 9.11 40.51
C ALA A 591 -5.27 10.05 41.00
N ILE A 592 -5.74 9.77 42.22
CA ILE A 592 -6.26 10.83 43.09
C ILE A 592 -5.11 11.80 43.28
N GLY A 593 -5.25 13.03 42.75
CA GLY A 593 -4.50 14.21 43.17
C GLY A 593 -3.00 14.23 42.85
N SER A 594 -2.62 15.17 41.98
CA SER A 594 -1.38 15.96 42.03
C SER A 594 -0.08 15.32 42.54
N THR A 595 0.94 15.38 41.68
CA THR A 595 2.38 15.55 41.99
C THR A 595 3.14 14.42 42.71
N TYR A 596 4.29 14.09 42.15
CA TYR A 596 5.43 13.35 42.73
C TYR A 596 5.34 11.83 42.89
N GLY A 597 6.45 11.17 42.51
CA GLY A 597 6.92 9.96 43.17
C GLY A 597 6.98 8.70 42.30
N ARG A 598 8.09 8.52 41.57
CA ARG A 598 8.59 7.19 41.20
C ARG A 598 8.69 6.35 42.48
N GLY A 599 8.02 5.21 42.49
CA GLY A 599 8.31 4.12 43.41
C GLY A 599 7.44 4.06 44.66
N GLN A 600 6.17 3.72 44.49
CA GLN A 600 5.51 2.67 45.29
C GLN A 600 4.48 1.99 44.39
N LYS A 601 4.64 0.68 44.15
CA LYS A 601 3.67 -0.14 43.42
C LYS A 601 2.43 -0.34 44.31
N PRO A 602 1.25 0.18 43.96
CA PRO A 602 0.03 -0.24 44.63
C PRO A 602 -0.36 -1.62 44.09
N ALA A 603 -0.92 -2.44 44.96
CA ALA A 603 -1.40 -3.76 44.63
C ALA A 603 -2.35 -3.72 43.42
N VAL A 604 -2.12 -4.66 42.50
CA VAL A 604 -3.01 -4.98 41.39
C VAL A 604 -4.42 -5.20 41.95
N VAL A 605 -5.30 -4.19 41.80
CA VAL A 605 -6.74 -4.39 41.98
C VAL A 605 -7.25 -5.04 40.70
N ALA A 606 -6.86 -6.30 40.52
CA ALA A 606 -7.59 -7.27 39.72
C ALA A 606 -8.83 -7.69 40.52
N SER A 607 -9.74 -6.76 40.76
CA SER A 607 -11.07 -7.08 41.25
C SER A 607 -12.00 -5.93 40.90
N LEU A 608 -12.81 -6.16 39.86
CA LEU A 608 -14.16 -5.63 39.60
C LEU A 608 -14.55 -6.01 38.16
N TRP A 609 -14.23 -7.24 37.74
CA TRP A 609 -14.94 -7.90 36.63
C TRP A 609 -16.20 -8.53 37.22
N SER A 610 -17.22 -7.71 37.46
CA SER A 610 -18.57 -8.21 37.76
C SER A 610 -19.37 -8.26 36.45
N GLY A 611 -19.22 -9.38 35.74
CA GLY A 611 -20.23 -9.98 34.86
C GLY A 611 -20.89 -9.10 33.79
N ALA A 612 -20.31 -9.05 32.59
CA ALA A 612 -21.08 -8.92 31.36
C ALA A 612 -20.37 -9.66 30.22
N ALA A 613 -21.04 -10.68 29.71
CA ALA A 613 -20.64 -11.36 28.48
C ALA A 613 -20.62 -10.37 27.31
N ILE A 614 -19.54 -10.37 26.53
CA ILE A 614 -19.49 -9.73 25.22
C ILE A 614 -19.97 -10.79 24.22
N ALA A 615 -21.21 -10.66 23.74
CA ALA A 615 -21.73 -11.43 22.63
C ALA A 615 -21.59 -10.60 21.36
N GLU A 616 -20.69 -11.01 20.46
CA GLU A 616 -20.49 -10.39 19.15
C GLU A 616 -21.21 -11.23 18.08
N ARG A 617 -21.96 -10.58 17.19
CA ARG A 617 -22.40 -11.20 15.94
C ARG A 617 -21.26 -11.11 14.94
N LEU A 618 -20.80 -12.26 14.45
CA LEU A 618 -19.85 -12.36 13.35
C LEU A 618 -20.60 -12.36 12.01
N PHE A 619 -19.90 -12.00 10.94
CA PHE A 619 -20.45 -11.68 9.62
C PHE A 619 -21.03 -12.90 8.88
N ASP A 620 -20.75 -14.10 9.35
CA ASP A 620 -21.23 -15.38 8.80
C ASP A 620 -22.53 -15.87 9.47
N GLY A 621 -23.15 -15.08 10.35
CA GLY A 621 -24.31 -15.50 11.12
C GLY A 621 -23.96 -16.35 12.36
N SER A 622 -22.67 -16.56 12.64
CA SER A 622 -22.21 -17.09 13.92
C SER A 622 -22.04 -15.97 14.95
N GLY A 623 -22.05 -16.31 16.23
CA GLY A 623 -21.64 -15.42 17.30
C GLY A 623 -20.39 -15.93 17.99
N ARG A 624 -19.59 -15.00 18.53
CA ARG A 624 -18.46 -15.31 19.43
C ARG A 624 -18.81 -14.85 20.83
N PHE A 625 -18.50 -15.68 21.80
CA PHE A 625 -18.66 -15.35 23.21
C PHE A 625 -17.33 -15.54 23.91
N THR A 626 -16.84 -14.45 24.48
CA THR A 626 -15.64 -14.41 25.31
C THR A 626 -16.06 -14.02 26.72
N ALA A 627 -15.79 -14.87 27.70
CA ALA A 627 -16.10 -14.56 29.10
C ALA A 627 -14.98 -15.01 30.04
N ALA A 628 -14.63 -14.11 30.96
CA ALA A 628 -13.92 -14.44 32.19
C ALA A 628 -14.96 -14.79 33.26
N LEU A 629 -14.99 -16.07 33.65
CA LEU A 629 -15.94 -16.60 34.62
C LEU A 629 -15.22 -16.78 35.96
N THR A 630 -15.75 -16.18 37.01
CA THR A 630 -15.24 -16.33 38.39
C THR A 630 -16.21 -17.18 39.20
N LYS A 631 -15.68 -18.09 40.03
CA LYS A 631 -16.52 -18.93 40.89
C LYS A 631 -17.19 -18.06 41.96
N ALA A 632 -18.51 -18.13 42.07
CA ALA A 632 -19.24 -17.37 43.09
C ALA A 632 -18.91 -17.90 44.50
N ALA A 633 -18.71 -16.99 45.46
CA ALA A 633 -18.44 -17.39 46.84
C ALA A 633 -19.63 -18.21 47.39
N GLY A 634 -19.37 -19.45 47.79
CA GLY A 634 -20.39 -20.36 48.32
C GLY A 634 -21.20 -21.15 47.29
N SER A 635 -20.94 -21.02 45.97
CA SER A 635 -21.52 -21.93 44.99
C SER A 635 -20.87 -23.31 45.11
N GLY A 636 -21.68 -24.37 45.08
CA GLY A 636 -21.18 -25.75 45.13
C GLY A 636 -20.16 -26.04 44.02
N PRO A 637 -19.45 -27.19 44.11
CA PRO A 637 -18.23 -27.45 43.36
C PRO A 637 -18.35 -27.43 41.82
N ALA A 638 -19.54 -27.43 41.21
CA ALA A 638 -19.72 -27.71 39.78
C ALA A 638 -20.30 -26.58 38.90
N ALA A 639 -20.62 -25.40 39.43
CA ALA A 639 -21.31 -24.34 38.66
C ALA A 639 -20.54 -23.01 38.63
N PHE A 640 -19.97 -22.68 37.46
CA PHE A 640 -19.60 -21.31 37.08
C PHE A 640 -20.83 -20.58 36.51
N CYS A 641 -20.83 -19.24 36.44
CA CYS A 641 -22.06 -18.46 36.18
C CYS A 641 -22.82 -18.82 34.89
N GLN A 642 -24.13 -18.51 34.86
CA GLN A 642 -25.01 -18.73 33.71
C GLN A 642 -24.60 -17.90 32.47
N VAL A 643 -24.64 -18.53 31.29
CA VAL A 643 -24.58 -17.86 29.98
C VAL A 643 -25.93 -17.16 29.70
N ARG A 644 -25.94 -15.89 29.24
CA ARG A 644 -27.20 -15.13 28.96
C ARG A 644 -28.01 -15.73 27.79
N ALA A 645 -29.31 -15.42 27.79
CA ALA A 645 -30.45 -16.15 27.21
C ALA A 645 -30.45 -16.55 25.72
N ASN A 646 -29.51 -16.09 24.89
CA ASN A 646 -29.53 -16.30 23.43
C ASN A 646 -28.41 -17.23 22.89
N ALA A 647 -27.67 -17.93 23.76
CA ALA A 647 -26.48 -18.72 23.37
C ALA A 647 -26.44 -20.15 23.94
N ALA A 648 -27.60 -20.79 24.16
CA ALA A 648 -27.63 -22.18 24.61
C ALA A 648 -27.52 -23.15 23.41
N PRO A 649 -26.60 -24.13 23.42
CA PRO A 649 -26.49 -25.11 22.36
C PRO A 649 -27.64 -26.14 22.45
N SER A 650 -28.07 -26.71 21.32
CA SER A 650 -29.15 -27.72 21.28
C SER A 650 -28.80 -29.05 21.96
N ALA A 651 -27.53 -29.26 22.28
CA ALA A 651 -26.99 -30.37 23.04
C ALA A 651 -25.77 -29.91 23.85
N ASN A 652 -25.36 -30.69 24.85
CA ASN A 652 -24.13 -30.44 25.60
C ASN A 652 -22.93 -30.34 24.65
N ARG A 653 -22.31 -29.17 24.56
CA ARG A 653 -21.14 -28.96 23.70
C ARG A 653 -19.86 -28.97 24.53
N PRO A 654 -18.87 -29.80 24.18
CA PRO A 654 -17.54 -29.71 24.77
C PRO A 654 -16.88 -28.41 24.34
N VAL A 655 -16.26 -27.74 25.29
CA VAL A 655 -15.46 -26.52 25.11
C VAL A 655 -14.20 -26.60 25.95
N PHE A 656 -13.18 -25.84 25.59
CA PHE A 656 -11.97 -25.71 26.39
C PHE A 656 -11.89 -24.31 26.96
N GLY A 657 -11.65 -24.21 28.26
CA GLY A 657 -11.34 -22.96 28.93
C GLY A 657 -9.88 -22.91 29.35
N LEU A 658 -9.36 -21.71 29.59
CA LEU A 658 -8.05 -21.49 30.20
C LEU A 658 -8.24 -21.13 31.67
N ASP A 659 -7.56 -21.83 32.58
CA ASP A 659 -7.59 -21.50 34.01
C ASP A 659 -6.76 -20.25 34.33
N GLN A 660 -6.73 -19.88 35.62
CA GLN A 660 -5.94 -18.76 36.14
C GLN A 660 -4.41 -18.85 35.88
N ALA A 661 -3.90 -20.04 35.54
CA ALA A 661 -2.49 -20.28 35.20
C ALA A 661 -2.27 -20.40 33.68
N GLY A 662 -3.34 -20.30 32.87
CA GLY A 662 -3.30 -20.44 31.42
C GLY A 662 -3.28 -21.90 30.94
N ALA A 663 -3.57 -22.87 31.81
CA ALA A 663 -3.67 -24.28 31.43
C ALA A 663 -5.03 -24.59 30.81
N LEU A 664 -5.05 -25.49 29.82
CA LEU A 664 -6.26 -25.95 29.16
C LEU A 664 -7.09 -26.83 30.09
N VAL A 665 -8.37 -26.49 30.23
CA VAL A 665 -9.34 -27.19 31.07
C VAL A 665 -10.52 -27.65 30.22
N PRO A 666 -10.83 -28.96 30.20
CA PRO A 666 -12.00 -29.47 29.51
C PRO A 666 -13.29 -29.06 30.25
N CYS A 667 -14.23 -28.49 29.50
CA CYS A 667 -15.48 -27.95 30.01
C CYS A 667 -16.65 -28.40 29.12
N VAL A 668 -17.86 -28.35 29.66
CA VAL A 668 -19.10 -28.59 28.91
C VAL A 668 -20.06 -27.47 29.18
N ILE A 669 -20.69 -26.95 28.13
CA ILE A 669 -21.82 -26.02 28.26
C ILE A 669 -23.11 -26.83 28.19
N GLY A 670 -23.82 -26.86 29.32
CA GLY A 670 -25.10 -27.54 29.47
C GLY A 670 -26.23 -26.82 28.75
N THR A 671 -27.28 -27.56 28.39
CA THR A 671 -28.53 -27.00 27.85
C THR A 671 -29.23 -26.05 28.84
N ASP A 672 -28.93 -26.19 30.13
CA ASP A 672 -29.35 -25.33 31.24
C ASP A 672 -28.51 -24.05 31.38
N ARG A 673 -27.58 -23.81 30.44
CA ARG A 673 -26.72 -22.62 30.33
C ARG A 673 -25.59 -22.56 31.36
N ASN A 674 -25.32 -23.67 32.05
CA ASN A 674 -24.21 -23.77 32.99
C ASN A 674 -22.94 -24.25 32.29
N VAL A 675 -21.82 -23.61 32.62
CA VAL A 675 -20.49 -24.11 32.29
C VAL A 675 -20.05 -25.07 33.39
N VAL A 676 -19.77 -26.31 33.03
CA VAL A 676 -19.35 -27.38 33.95
C VAL A 676 -17.93 -27.82 33.59
N ILE A 677 -17.00 -27.71 34.53
CA ILE A 677 -15.64 -28.24 34.39
C ILE A 677 -15.66 -29.76 34.53
N GLN A 678 -14.97 -30.46 33.65
CA GLN A 678 -14.84 -31.91 33.68
C GLN A 678 -13.57 -32.29 34.45
N GLY A 679 -13.70 -33.09 35.51
CA GLY A 679 -12.53 -33.57 36.26
C GLY A 679 -12.84 -34.05 37.67
N SER A 680 -11.79 -34.44 38.41
CA SER A 680 -11.93 -34.82 39.82
C SER A 680 -12.33 -33.62 40.68
N THR A 681 -13.03 -33.87 41.79
CA THR A 681 -13.50 -32.80 42.69
C THR A 681 -12.36 -31.91 43.19
N ALA A 682 -11.17 -32.47 43.41
CA ALA A 682 -9.99 -31.72 43.81
C ALA A 682 -9.49 -30.77 42.70
N PHE A 683 -9.46 -31.24 41.45
CA PHE A 683 -9.08 -30.43 40.29
C PHE A 683 -10.08 -29.29 40.05
N VAL A 684 -11.38 -29.58 40.09
CA VAL A 684 -12.44 -28.58 39.89
C VAL A 684 -12.44 -27.53 41.02
N ASN A 685 -12.07 -27.91 42.24
CA ASN A 685 -11.99 -26.96 43.36
C ASN A 685 -10.76 -26.05 43.32
N ALA A 686 -9.68 -26.45 42.65
CA ALA A 686 -8.48 -25.63 42.50
C ALA A 686 -8.66 -24.49 41.48
N ILE A 687 -9.65 -24.58 40.60
CA ILE A 687 -9.94 -23.59 39.57
C ILE A 687 -10.89 -22.53 40.15
N THR A 688 -10.42 -21.28 40.18
CA THR A 688 -11.12 -20.12 40.76
C THR A 688 -11.61 -19.13 39.70
N SER A 689 -10.96 -19.12 38.54
CA SER A 689 -11.42 -18.42 37.34
C SER A 689 -11.16 -19.23 36.07
N LEU A 690 -11.97 -18.96 35.05
CA LEU A 690 -11.94 -19.66 33.78
C LEU A 690 -12.22 -18.67 32.64
N ASN A 691 -11.33 -18.58 31.67
CA ASN A 691 -11.55 -17.83 30.43
C ASN A 691 -12.06 -18.79 29.36
N ILE A 692 -13.22 -18.49 28.79
CA ILE A 692 -13.82 -19.30 27.72
C ILE A 692 -14.00 -18.41 26.50
N ASP A 693 -13.57 -18.95 25.36
CA ASP A 693 -13.83 -18.42 24.03
C ASP A 693 -14.46 -19.53 23.20
N TRP A 694 -15.64 -19.28 22.65
CA TRP A 694 -16.29 -20.24 21.76
C TRP A 694 -17.11 -19.55 20.67
N ARG A 695 -17.24 -20.24 19.55
CA ARG A 695 -18.12 -19.87 18.44
C ARG A 695 -19.42 -20.65 18.54
N TYR A 696 -20.53 -19.97 18.35
CA TYR A 696 -21.85 -20.58 18.23
C TYR A 696 -22.50 -20.12 16.93
N THR A 697 -23.32 -20.98 16.32
CA THR A 697 -24.15 -20.59 15.18
C THR A 697 -25.49 -20.14 15.75
N LEU A 698 -25.98 -18.95 15.36
CA LEU A 698 -27.29 -18.44 15.79
C LEU A 698 -28.43 -19.21 15.13
#